data_AF-A0A971IWI7-F1
#
_entry.id   AF-A0A971IWI7-F1
#
_cell.length_a   1.000
_cell.length_b   1.000
_cell.length_c   1.000
_cell.angle_alpha   90.00
_cell.angle_beta   90.00
_cell.angle_gamma   90.00
#
_symmetry.space_group_name_H-M   'P 1'
#
loop_
_entity.id
_entity.type
_entity.pdbx_description
1 polymer ?
#
loop_
_entity_poly.entity_id
_entity_poly.type
_entity_poly.pdbx_seq_one_letter_code
_entity_poly.pdbx_strand_id
1 'polypeptide(L)'
;MTREREQNHPFRIWQKDKVIVLNITHGSMHVLSFFASVLLFVVMFFHPVFSTAQTTLKGIADGVAPIKIVQQSEIDYLFIEDPAPDLPLEGRIPILFVHGWNFNGAPAPPGGDAFVAYAGFFLADNELSRFYKPYIVRYWSNALPVTELAGLLRDKMDIMGLNEKPYVLLAHSMGGLISRSLMNEHIFTRGKYAGITCGELARLLITLGTPHHGSPMANYTSRNDRLDPIRDIAMVALLLSIEEFVFSKTPYNKVNRSDLRWDNYDNLMNYSKYPDEKNVWLTNLNSYTLFDSKLVCYAGNIAGELVPPPYDNTDKQYKMAAYVQRRIFNFNNDGIVPRQSALFDGHLPKKTRYFENYDHAQIVRGKTGETILQDSLRKDLLEVVPPLLVSPSQENIIVKHGELFEIQWANPSPVELVNIYFSANNGLTFTKIASNIDAQIQSYQWQVPDTNSVNCIIRVEKAGEEGLFSQSEQPFTIYHNKLDVKNPVAGNYLVQERENVISWEQSGVASEVKITYHDERNGISKVINANFPANNGLNTFFWTPEIPLPASDSAYISFEMLDARHGSDTENYIFNSAHFMMLDFPKVTFLSPVENPVDFDGKEGEKLDINNNYTIGYETEGEIKFVKISLCDSSKNIIEIVRRKNHTPGIKSTNSISWRVPELYGDKYFLYIEAGLRESEITCSAYTPYSFRINKSLELLSPLPNDRDISCLPCFSVVPLSGATSYYFEICDSISGGKDYLKSFSSEDGEVCFSNSVTDELVAGSSYRLTAWAWIDSLKSYPLQTFFSTSAQKPQLFSLLSPAVDDTLWSERVEFSWERAVGANDYLLQLFHEDNLLFSKELARTDTVFVLSMAPEGYRDTIFVNVSARNTWGEQIVESWFFNKDRVTTPHLMFENASFGLSCFPNPMLNNAEITFTLPEANCRLKVDLSLFSIEGKVASSLFDGMLNGGKHAFEINTSQLQLPAGVYFLLLNVDGKREVKKIAID
;
A
#
# COMPACT_ATOMS: atom_id res chain seq x y z
N MET A 1 -16.70 -57.19 71.84
CA MET A 1 -16.70 -58.41 72.67
C MET A 1 -15.40 -59.16 72.46
N THR A 2 -14.40 -58.96 73.32
CA THR A 2 -13.68 -59.99 74.09
C THR A 2 -12.53 -59.30 74.84
N ARG A 3 -12.39 -59.72 76.11
CA ARG A 3 -11.61 -59.12 77.20
C ARG A 3 -10.22 -59.77 77.31
N GLU A 4 -9.41 -59.13 78.17
CA GLU A 4 -8.27 -59.65 78.96
C GLU A 4 -6.88 -59.52 78.32
N ARG A 5 -5.80 -59.10 79.01
CA ARG A 5 -5.56 -58.64 80.40
C ARG A 5 -4.23 -57.87 80.42
N GLU A 6 -4.12 -56.93 81.35
CA GLU A 6 -2.97 -56.05 81.61
C GLU A 6 -1.76 -56.77 82.24
N GLN A 7 -0.54 -56.25 81.98
CA GLN A 7 0.41 -55.90 83.04
C GLN A 7 1.49 -54.88 82.56
N ASN A 8 1.43 -53.69 83.17
CA ASN A 8 2.45 -52.68 83.45
C ASN A 8 3.68 -52.48 82.53
N HIS A 9 3.67 -51.38 81.75
CA HIS A 9 4.79 -50.43 81.61
C HIS A 9 4.25 -49.03 81.29
N PRO A 10 4.87 -47.93 81.75
CA PRO A 10 4.33 -46.60 81.58
C PRO A 10 4.63 -46.05 80.17
N PHE A 11 3.69 -45.23 79.69
CA PHE A 11 3.73 -44.31 78.53
C PHE A 11 3.09 -44.78 77.21
N ARG A 12 2.01 -44.05 76.86
CA ARG A 12 1.32 -44.02 75.56
C ARG A 12 2.02 -43.04 74.61
N ILE A 13 2.10 -43.44 73.34
CA ILE A 13 2.56 -42.64 72.21
C ILE A 13 1.34 -41.98 71.54
N TRP A 14 1.41 -40.67 71.28
CA TRP A 14 0.72 -40.02 70.17
C TRP A 14 1.78 -39.40 69.25
N GLN A 15 1.58 -39.60 67.96
CA GLN A 15 2.52 -39.29 66.89
C GLN A 15 2.17 -37.94 66.24
N LYS A 16 3.16 -37.04 66.15
CA LYS A 16 3.33 -36.12 65.01
C LYS A 16 4.83 -35.77 64.87
N ASP A 17 5.49 -36.58 64.06
CA ASP A 17 6.72 -36.34 63.28
C ASP A 17 8.02 -35.84 63.97
N LYS A 18 8.66 -36.80 64.65
CA LYS A 18 10.05 -37.30 64.47
C LYS A 18 11.25 -36.32 64.56
N VAL A 19 11.82 -36.24 65.77
CA VAL A 19 13.27 -36.43 66.01
C VAL A 19 13.43 -37.50 67.08
N ILE A 20 14.16 -38.58 66.78
CA ILE A 20 14.62 -39.56 67.78
C ILE A 20 16.05 -39.17 68.13
N VAL A 21 16.27 -38.78 69.40
CA VAL A 21 17.61 -38.51 69.93
C VAL A 21 18.17 -39.82 70.49
N LEU A 22 19.22 -40.36 69.87
CA LEU A 22 20.04 -41.40 70.46
C LEU A 22 21.24 -40.74 71.12
N ASN A 23 21.29 -40.85 72.46
CA ASN A 23 22.39 -40.38 73.28
C ASN A 23 23.42 -41.51 73.39
N ILE A 24 24.63 -41.33 72.88
CA ILE A 24 25.74 -42.28 73.09
C ILE A 24 26.88 -41.53 73.77
N THR A 25 27.14 -41.93 75.01
CA THR A 25 28.23 -41.46 75.85
C THR A 25 29.58 -42.02 75.40
N HIS A 26 30.63 -41.23 75.65
CA HIS A 26 32.03 -41.45 75.29
C HIS A 26 32.59 -42.86 75.54
N GLY A 27 33.43 -43.31 74.60
CA GLY A 27 34.37 -44.41 74.80
C GLY A 27 35.39 -44.57 73.67
N SER A 28 36.63 -44.16 73.96
CA SER A 28 37.91 -44.67 73.43
C SER A 28 38.25 -44.53 71.94
N MET A 29 39.26 -43.70 71.68
CA MET A 29 40.16 -43.75 70.53
C MET A 29 40.81 -45.14 70.40
N HIS A 30 40.75 -45.73 69.20
CA HIS A 30 41.88 -46.23 68.42
C HIS A 30 41.35 -47.04 67.22
N VAL A 31 42.10 -47.01 66.12
CA VAL A 31 41.88 -47.72 64.84
C VAL A 31 40.96 -47.00 63.84
N LEU A 32 41.52 -46.05 63.08
CA LEU A 32 41.11 -45.72 61.70
C LEU A 32 42.19 -44.86 61.01
N SER A 33 43.41 -45.41 60.90
CA SER A 33 44.52 -44.79 60.16
C SER A 33 44.95 -45.62 58.93
N PHE A 34 44.01 -46.25 58.21
CA PHE A 34 44.37 -47.02 57.01
C PHE A 34 43.35 -46.97 55.86
N PHE A 35 42.22 -46.25 55.98
CA PHE A 35 41.23 -46.14 54.91
C PHE A 35 41.02 -44.73 54.34
N ALA A 36 41.62 -43.68 54.93
CA ALA A 36 41.52 -42.31 54.41
C ALA A 36 42.48 -42.00 53.24
N SER A 37 43.46 -42.86 52.98
CA SER A 37 44.56 -42.57 52.04
C SER A 37 44.34 -43.04 50.59
N VAL A 38 43.18 -43.62 50.26
CA VAL A 38 42.88 -44.12 48.89
C VAL A 38 41.71 -43.38 48.23
N LEU A 39 40.92 -42.59 48.98
CA LEU A 39 39.80 -41.83 48.41
C LEU A 39 40.15 -40.38 48.04
N LEU A 40 41.27 -39.85 48.57
CA LEU A 40 41.72 -38.47 48.28
C LEU A 40 42.45 -38.33 46.94
N PHE A 41 42.73 -39.43 46.22
CA PHE A 41 43.51 -39.41 44.98
C PHE A 41 42.66 -39.40 43.69
N VAL A 42 41.32 -39.47 43.78
CA VAL A 42 40.42 -39.57 42.61
C VAL A 42 39.57 -38.31 42.37
N VAL A 43 39.63 -37.30 43.24
CA VAL A 43 38.76 -36.09 43.14
C VAL A 43 39.49 -34.83 42.65
N MET A 44 40.81 -34.85 42.43
CA MET A 44 41.58 -33.65 42.05
C MET A 44 41.90 -33.47 40.55
N PHE A 45 41.41 -34.32 39.65
CA PHE A 45 41.63 -34.12 38.23
C PHE A 45 40.38 -34.50 37.43
N PHE A 46 39.43 -33.59 37.25
CA PHE A 46 38.62 -33.45 36.03
C PHE A 46 37.73 -32.19 36.09
N HIS A 47 38.18 -31.12 35.45
CA HIS A 47 37.39 -30.15 34.69
C HIS A 47 38.34 -29.68 33.56
N PRO A 48 37.94 -29.52 32.28
CA PRO A 48 36.64 -28.97 31.87
C PRO A 48 35.99 -29.69 30.66
N VAL A 49 34.87 -29.10 30.20
CA VAL A 49 34.07 -29.38 28.99
C VAL A 49 32.78 -30.12 29.33
N PHE A 50 31.66 -29.39 29.29
CA PHE A 50 30.46 -29.81 28.53
C PHE A 50 29.50 -28.63 28.41
N SER A 51 29.50 -28.01 27.23
CA SER A 51 28.29 -27.45 26.62
C SER A 51 27.38 -28.60 26.17
N THR A 52 26.08 -28.32 26.04
CA THR A 52 25.05 -29.16 25.38
C THR A 52 24.71 -30.51 26.04
N ALA A 53 23.70 -30.49 26.92
CA ALA A 53 22.72 -31.58 27.06
C ALA A 53 21.43 -31.09 27.77
N GLN A 54 20.76 -30.09 27.19
CA GLN A 54 19.33 -29.92 27.37
C GLN A 54 18.63 -30.89 26.40
N THR A 55 18.16 -32.02 26.93
CA THR A 55 16.92 -32.76 26.56
C THR A 55 17.07 -34.19 27.03
N THR A 56 16.34 -34.53 28.10
CA THR A 56 15.57 -35.77 28.33
C THR A 56 15.48 -35.99 29.83
N LEU A 57 14.47 -35.38 30.46
CA LEU A 57 13.77 -35.82 31.68
C LEU A 57 12.79 -34.71 32.08
N LYS A 58 11.77 -34.52 31.24
CA LYS A 58 10.54 -33.82 31.59
C LYS A 58 9.43 -34.87 31.51
N GLY A 59 9.15 -35.49 32.65
CA GLY A 59 8.16 -36.55 32.78
C GLY A 59 8.43 -37.33 34.07
N ILE A 60 7.49 -37.24 35.01
CA ILE A 60 7.49 -37.84 36.36
C ILE A 60 8.23 -36.99 37.41
N ALA A 61 7.68 -35.80 37.66
CA ALA A 61 7.58 -35.28 39.01
C ALA A 61 6.09 -35.35 39.36
N ASP A 62 5.72 -36.30 40.23
CA ASP A 62 4.56 -36.21 41.13
C ASP A 62 4.57 -37.43 42.06
N GLY A 63 4.81 -37.20 43.37
CA GLY A 63 4.40 -38.14 44.41
C GLY A 63 5.45 -38.85 45.28
N VAL A 64 6.73 -38.47 45.28
CA VAL A 64 7.70 -39.00 46.27
C VAL A 64 8.49 -37.85 46.91
N ALA A 65 8.27 -37.66 48.22
CA ALA A 65 9.05 -36.73 49.03
C ALA A 65 10.54 -37.09 48.97
N PRO A 66 11.45 -36.12 48.75
CA PRO A 66 12.87 -36.40 48.65
C PRO A 66 13.39 -36.94 49.99
N ILE A 67 14.06 -38.09 49.92
CA ILE A 67 14.81 -38.67 51.02
C ILE A 67 15.91 -37.66 51.40
N LYS A 68 15.80 -37.05 52.59
CA LYS A 68 16.89 -36.27 53.18
C LYS A 68 18.07 -37.20 53.46
N ILE A 69 19.08 -37.15 52.61
CA ILE A 69 20.44 -37.53 53.01
C ILE A 69 20.86 -36.46 54.02
N VAL A 70 20.87 -36.81 55.30
CA VAL A 70 21.46 -35.95 56.34
C VAL A 70 22.97 -36.04 56.16
N GLN A 71 23.52 -35.13 55.35
CA GLN A 71 24.91 -34.74 55.45
C GLN A 71 25.15 -34.30 56.90
N GLN A 72 26.22 -34.80 57.49
CA GLN A 72 26.77 -34.33 58.76
C GLN A 72 26.73 -32.80 58.77
N SER A 73 26.02 -32.18 59.73
CA SER A 73 25.79 -30.74 59.77
C SER A 73 27.10 -29.98 59.61
N GLU A 74 27.26 -29.26 58.49
CA GLU A 74 28.31 -28.25 58.37
C GLU A 74 28.12 -27.28 59.54
N ILE A 75 29.21 -26.99 60.25
CA ILE A 75 29.20 -25.97 61.30
C ILE A 75 28.92 -24.63 60.60
N ASP A 76 27.78 -24.00 60.89
CA ASP A 76 27.45 -22.69 60.31
C ASP A 76 28.28 -21.60 61.01
N TYR A 77 29.40 -21.21 60.39
CA TYR A 77 30.36 -20.26 60.96
C TYR A 77 29.84 -18.81 61.00
N LEU A 78 28.81 -18.49 60.20
CA LEU A 78 28.18 -17.17 60.14
C LEU A 78 26.70 -17.27 59.77
N PHE A 79 25.84 -16.59 60.52
CA PHE A 79 24.43 -16.41 60.16
C PHE A 79 23.96 -14.97 60.46
N ILE A 80 22.83 -14.59 59.89
CA ILE A 80 22.20 -13.28 60.09
C ILE A 80 20.86 -13.51 60.80
N GLU A 81 20.70 -12.90 61.96
CA GLU A 81 19.45 -12.92 62.74
C GLU A 81 18.58 -11.71 62.38
N ASP A 82 17.27 -11.93 62.24
CA ASP A 82 16.25 -10.89 62.15
C ASP A 82 15.64 -10.65 63.55
N PRO A 83 16.06 -9.60 64.28
CA PRO A 83 15.52 -9.29 65.61
C PRO A 83 14.08 -8.73 65.59
N ALA A 84 13.52 -8.42 64.40
CA ALA A 84 12.18 -7.87 64.24
C ALA A 84 11.47 -8.50 63.03
N PRO A 85 11.10 -9.80 63.11
CA PRO A 85 10.53 -10.55 61.97
C PRO A 85 9.21 -9.95 61.46
N ASP A 86 8.43 -9.32 62.34
CA ASP A 86 7.16 -8.67 62.01
C ASP A 86 7.34 -7.30 61.33
N LEU A 87 8.55 -6.74 61.32
CA LEU A 87 8.86 -5.48 60.62
C LEU A 87 9.26 -5.80 59.17
N PRO A 88 8.51 -5.38 58.13
CA PRO A 88 8.86 -5.70 56.75
C PRO A 88 10.07 -4.89 56.27
N LEU A 89 10.88 -5.50 55.40
CA LEU A 89 11.99 -4.83 54.72
C LEU A 89 11.49 -3.85 53.64
N GLU A 90 10.27 -4.04 53.14
CA GLU A 90 9.66 -3.18 52.13
C GLU A 90 9.61 -1.71 52.61
N GLY A 91 10.04 -0.79 51.74
CA GLY A 91 10.20 0.64 52.06
C GLY A 91 11.34 0.98 53.03
N ARG A 92 12.16 0.02 53.47
CA ARG A 92 13.26 0.20 54.43
C ARG A 92 14.62 -0.22 53.88
N ILE A 93 15.67 0.30 54.52
CA ILE A 93 17.08 0.02 54.27
C ILE A 93 17.52 -1.08 55.25
N PRO A 94 18.08 -2.20 54.79
CA PRO A 94 18.67 -3.17 55.69
C PRO A 94 19.90 -2.57 56.37
N ILE A 95 19.95 -2.63 57.71
CA ILE A 95 21.13 -2.26 58.50
C ILE A 95 21.68 -3.50 59.21
N LEU A 96 22.94 -3.82 58.96
CA LEU A 96 23.60 -4.99 59.52
C LEU A 96 24.54 -4.60 60.65
N PHE A 97 24.34 -5.24 61.80
CA PHE A 97 25.14 -5.09 63.00
C PHE A 97 26.23 -6.16 63.05
N VAL A 98 27.49 -5.75 62.89
CA VAL A 98 28.62 -6.67 62.79
C VAL A 98 29.48 -6.56 64.05
N HIS A 99 29.40 -7.58 64.90
CA HIS A 99 30.15 -7.56 66.17
C HIS A 99 31.65 -7.73 65.99
N GLY A 100 32.41 -7.50 67.06
CA GLY A 100 33.86 -7.61 67.10
C GLY A 100 34.40 -8.98 67.51
N TRP A 101 35.68 -8.99 67.91
CA TRP A 101 36.36 -10.15 68.48
C TRP A 101 35.73 -10.58 69.82
N ASN A 102 35.49 -11.89 69.99
CA ASN A 102 35.05 -12.48 71.25
C ASN A 102 36.24 -13.15 71.97
N PHE A 103 36.41 -12.83 73.25
CA PHE A 103 37.59 -13.14 74.06
C PHE A 103 37.69 -14.61 74.54
N ASN A 104 36.84 -15.52 74.09
CA ASN A 104 36.88 -16.92 74.52
C ASN A 104 37.84 -17.74 73.63
N GLY A 105 38.78 -18.48 74.25
CA GLY A 105 39.82 -19.30 73.57
C GLY A 105 39.32 -20.54 72.80
N ALA A 106 38.03 -20.65 72.53
CA ALA A 106 37.39 -21.64 71.65
C ALA A 106 36.45 -20.89 70.70
N PRO A 107 36.02 -21.47 69.57
CA PRO A 107 35.02 -20.84 68.74
C PRO A 107 33.79 -20.46 69.56
N ALA A 108 33.61 -19.15 69.73
CA ALA A 108 32.65 -18.64 70.68
C ALA A 108 31.32 -18.42 69.97
N PRO A 109 30.18 -18.78 70.58
CA PRO A 109 28.90 -18.35 70.04
C PRO A 109 28.92 -16.82 69.90
N PRO A 110 28.18 -16.29 68.91
CA PRO A 110 28.08 -14.85 68.66
C PRO A 110 27.83 -14.10 69.97
N GLY A 111 28.83 -13.35 70.43
CA GLY A 111 28.91 -12.87 71.81
C GLY A 111 28.30 -11.49 72.04
N GLY A 112 27.27 -11.42 72.89
CA GLY A 112 26.91 -10.23 73.69
C GLY A 112 25.56 -9.57 73.41
N ASP A 113 24.91 -9.08 74.47
CA ASP A 113 23.67 -8.27 74.45
C ASP A 113 23.84 -6.90 73.78
N ALA A 114 25.07 -6.44 73.49
CA ALA A 114 25.31 -5.07 73.03
C ALA A 114 24.57 -4.75 71.72
N PHE A 115 24.55 -5.65 70.75
CA PHE A 115 23.81 -5.43 69.49
C PHE A 115 22.32 -5.80 69.59
N VAL A 116 21.91 -6.61 70.58
CA VAL A 116 20.49 -6.79 70.94
C VAL A 116 19.95 -5.47 71.52
N ALA A 117 20.71 -4.82 72.39
CA ALA A 117 20.39 -3.51 72.94
C ALA A 117 20.36 -2.42 71.84
N TYR A 118 21.25 -2.48 70.84
CA TYR A 118 21.15 -1.59 69.68
C TYR A 118 19.92 -1.87 68.83
N ALA A 119 19.61 -3.12 68.49
CA ALA A 119 18.38 -3.44 67.80
C ALA A 119 17.16 -2.88 68.57
N GLY A 120 17.15 -3.02 69.90
CA GLY A 120 16.15 -2.39 70.76
C GLY A 120 16.11 -0.86 70.69
N PHE A 121 17.27 -0.18 70.74
CA PHE A 121 17.38 1.28 70.57
C PHE A 121 16.83 1.75 69.21
N PHE A 122 17.19 1.06 68.13
CA PHE A 122 16.73 1.36 66.78
C PHE A 122 15.22 1.16 66.62
N LEU A 123 14.69 0.08 67.19
CA LEU A 123 13.26 -0.23 67.15
C LEU A 123 12.43 0.71 68.03
N ALA A 124 13.02 1.28 69.08
CA ALA A 124 12.37 2.26 69.94
C ALA A 124 12.37 3.69 69.37
N ASP A 125 13.25 4.02 68.43
CA ASP A 125 13.26 5.31 67.74
C ASP A 125 12.33 5.28 66.51
N ASN A 126 11.32 6.16 66.52
CA ASN A 126 10.29 6.22 65.48
C ASN A 126 10.84 6.57 64.09
N GLU A 127 11.93 7.34 64.00
CA GLU A 127 12.54 7.65 62.70
C GLU A 127 13.42 6.50 62.23
N LEU A 128 14.29 5.97 63.10
CA LEU A 128 15.18 4.86 62.71
C LEU A 128 14.39 3.61 62.32
N SER A 129 13.38 3.20 63.10
CA SER A 129 12.51 2.05 62.78
C SER A 129 11.64 2.25 61.53
N ARG A 130 11.41 3.50 61.12
CA ARG A 130 10.71 3.84 59.88
C ARG A 130 11.58 3.64 58.64
N PHE A 131 12.89 3.91 58.71
CA PHE A 131 13.79 3.83 57.55
C PHE A 131 14.66 2.59 57.52
N TYR A 132 14.94 1.99 58.67
CA TYR A 132 15.87 0.88 58.78
C TYR A 132 15.18 -0.38 59.27
N LYS A 133 15.58 -1.51 58.69
CA LYS A 133 15.30 -2.83 59.25
C LYS A 133 16.60 -3.43 59.79
N PRO A 134 16.73 -3.63 61.12
CA PRO A 134 17.96 -4.14 61.72
C PRO A 134 18.14 -5.64 61.48
N TYR A 135 19.39 -6.05 61.31
CA TYR A 135 19.83 -7.43 61.21
C TYR A 135 21.11 -7.62 62.03
N ILE A 136 21.20 -8.71 62.78
CA ILE A 136 22.39 -8.98 63.62
C ILE A 136 23.23 -10.05 62.94
N VAL A 137 24.47 -9.70 62.58
CA VAL A 137 25.43 -10.65 62.01
C VAL A 137 26.12 -11.37 63.14
N ARG A 138 26.03 -12.69 63.12
CA ARG A 138 26.50 -13.59 64.17
C ARG A 138 27.52 -14.55 63.60
N TYR A 139 28.75 -14.50 64.12
CA TYR A 139 29.84 -15.30 63.56
C TYR A 139 30.88 -15.73 64.60
N TRP A 140 31.62 -16.78 64.24
CA TRP A 140 32.65 -17.39 65.09
C TRP A 140 33.94 -16.59 64.94
N SER A 141 34.14 -15.59 65.79
CA SER A 141 35.17 -14.54 65.65
C SER A 141 36.63 -15.00 65.73
N ASN A 142 36.90 -16.28 65.93
CA ASN A 142 38.23 -16.89 66.02
C ASN A 142 38.32 -18.21 65.23
N ALA A 143 37.43 -18.41 64.24
CA ALA A 143 37.36 -19.64 63.45
C ALA A 143 37.91 -19.52 62.01
N LEU A 144 37.62 -18.42 61.30
CA LEU A 144 37.98 -18.20 59.90
C LEU A 144 38.58 -16.81 59.71
N PRO A 145 39.50 -16.59 58.75
CA PRO A 145 40.09 -15.29 58.47
C PRO A 145 39.04 -14.21 58.18
N VAL A 146 39.37 -12.94 58.44
CA VAL A 146 38.44 -11.81 58.24
C VAL A 146 37.88 -11.76 56.81
N THR A 147 38.70 -12.03 55.78
CA THR A 147 38.26 -12.06 54.38
C THR A 147 37.27 -13.21 54.08
N GLU A 148 37.44 -14.37 54.70
CA GLU A 148 36.51 -15.49 54.53
C GLU A 148 35.18 -15.21 55.24
N LEU A 149 35.22 -14.60 56.44
CA LEU A 149 34.02 -14.16 57.15
C LEU A 149 33.25 -13.10 56.35
N ALA A 150 33.94 -12.19 55.68
CA ALA A 150 33.32 -11.21 54.78
C ALA A 150 32.65 -11.88 53.57
N GLY A 151 33.30 -12.89 52.98
CA GLY A 151 32.71 -13.72 51.92
C GLY A 151 31.44 -14.46 52.37
N LEU A 152 31.46 -15.05 53.56
CA LEU A 152 30.27 -15.70 54.14
C LEU A 152 29.15 -14.70 54.43
N LEU A 153 29.47 -13.49 54.92
CA LEU A 153 28.49 -12.43 55.12
C LEU A 153 27.85 -12.04 53.77
N ARG A 154 28.64 -11.88 52.71
CA ARG A 154 28.13 -11.66 51.34
C ARG A 154 27.17 -12.77 50.92
N ASP A 155 27.57 -14.04 51.09
CA ASP A 155 26.72 -15.18 50.70
C ASP A 155 25.38 -15.19 51.44
N LYS A 156 25.36 -14.88 52.75
CA LYS A 156 24.12 -14.81 53.53
C LYS A 156 23.26 -13.62 53.11
N MET A 157 23.86 -12.46 52.81
CA MET A 157 23.14 -11.30 52.25
C MET A 157 22.47 -11.62 50.91
N ASP A 158 23.18 -12.32 50.02
CA ASP A 158 22.67 -12.77 48.71
C ASP A 158 21.48 -13.73 48.85
N ILE A 159 21.57 -14.69 49.78
CA ILE A 159 20.51 -15.68 50.01
C ILE A 159 19.26 -15.04 50.62
N MET A 160 19.43 -14.04 51.49
CA MET A 160 18.34 -13.36 52.18
C MET A 160 17.73 -12.20 51.38
N GLY A 161 18.23 -11.92 50.17
CA GLY A 161 17.76 -10.79 49.35
C GLY A 161 18.11 -9.42 49.92
N LEU A 162 19.04 -9.34 50.89
CA LEU A 162 19.47 -8.06 51.47
C LEU A 162 20.29 -7.22 50.49
N ASN A 163 20.76 -7.85 49.41
CA ASN A 163 21.50 -7.23 48.33
C ASN A 163 20.60 -6.64 47.22
N GLU A 164 19.27 -6.77 47.32
CA GLU A 164 18.33 -6.22 46.32
C GLU A 164 18.07 -4.71 46.48
N LYS A 165 18.57 -4.11 47.57
CA LYS A 165 18.50 -2.67 47.85
C LYS A 165 19.84 -2.20 48.48
N PRO A 166 20.16 -0.90 48.43
CA PRO A 166 21.32 -0.38 49.15
C PRO A 166 21.20 -0.61 50.67
N TYR A 167 22.32 -0.83 51.36
CA TYR A 167 22.37 -1.27 52.76
C TYR A 167 23.31 -0.41 53.62
N VAL A 168 23.20 -0.52 54.94
CA VAL A 168 24.08 0.15 55.91
C VAL A 168 24.75 -0.88 56.82
N LEU A 169 26.00 -0.62 57.20
CA LEU A 169 26.75 -1.43 58.15
C LEU A 169 27.07 -0.61 59.40
N LEU A 170 26.82 -1.19 60.57
CA LEU A 170 27.30 -0.66 61.84
C LEU A 170 28.12 -1.75 62.52
N ALA A 171 29.42 -1.51 62.64
CA ALA A 171 30.38 -2.54 62.96
C ALA A 171 31.28 -2.13 64.13
N HIS A 172 31.56 -3.06 65.04
CA HIS A 172 32.41 -2.82 66.21
C HIS A 172 33.72 -3.60 66.11
N SER A 173 34.83 -2.98 66.49
CA SER A 173 36.14 -3.63 66.61
C SER A 173 36.49 -4.38 65.31
N MET A 174 36.87 -5.65 65.38
CA MET A 174 37.15 -6.52 64.23
C MET A 174 36.02 -6.57 63.19
N GLY A 175 34.75 -6.39 63.60
CA GLY A 175 33.62 -6.37 62.68
C GLY A 175 33.75 -5.28 61.62
N GLY A 176 34.36 -4.14 61.94
CA GLY A 176 34.61 -3.09 60.95
C GLY A 176 35.62 -3.49 59.88
N LEU A 177 36.56 -4.38 60.19
CA LEU A 177 37.47 -4.97 59.19
C LEU A 177 36.73 -5.98 58.30
N ILE A 178 35.84 -6.79 58.86
CA ILE A 178 34.95 -7.68 58.07
C ILE A 178 34.10 -6.84 57.12
N SER A 179 33.50 -5.76 57.60
CA SER A 179 32.70 -4.84 56.79
C SER A 179 33.51 -4.16 55.69
N ARG A 180 34.74 -3.71 55.98
CA ARG A 180 35.62 -3.13 54.94
C ARG A 180 36.07 -4.18 53.92
N SER A 181 36.39 -5.38 54.36
CA SER A 181 36.73 -6.50 53.48
C SER A 181 35.54 -6.82 52.57
N LEU A 182 34.33 -6.95 53.13
CA LEU A 182 33.08 -7.10 52.36
C LEU A 182 32.97 -6.04 51.27
N MET A 183 33.11 -4.76 51.65
CA MET A 183 32.95 -3.64 50.72
C MET A 183 34.01 -3.61 49.61
N ASN A 184 35.27 -3.94 49.90
CA ASN A 184 36.38 -3.74 48.97
C ASN A 184 36.79 -5.00 48.20
N GLU A 185 36.60 -6.18 48.77
CA GLU A 185 37.17 -7.45 48.26
C GLU A 185 36.11 -8.40 47.69
N HIS A 186 34.82 -8.12 47.86
CA HIS A 186 33.73 -9.02 47.43
C HIS A 186 32.74 -8.35 46.47
N ILE A 187 32.17 -9.18 45.59
CA ILE A 187 31.10 -8.84 44.65
C ILE A 187 29.85 -9.65 44.99
N PHE A 188 28.66 -9.10 44.73
CA PHE A 188 27.42 -9.87 44.86
C PHE A 188 27.33 -10.96 43.78
N THR A 189 26.77 -12.12 44.11
CA THR A 189 26.69 -13.28 43.20
C THR A 189 25.27 -13.58 42.73
N ARG A 190 24.27 -13.01 43.38
CA ARG A 190 22.84 -13.23 43.10
C ARG A 190 22.06 -11.92 43.17
N GLY A 191 20.77 -11.95 42.84
CA GLY A 191 19.88 -10.80 42.95
C GLY A 191 20.10 -9.72 41.88
N LYS A 192 19.37 -8.61 42.02
CA LYS A 192 19.32 -7.49 41.05
C LYS A 192 20.69 -6.87 40.72
N TYR A 193 21.63 -6.92 41.66
CA TYR A 193 22.95 -6.29 41.54
C TYR A 193 24.09 -7.31 41.52
N ALA A 194 23.85 -8.53 41.04
CA ALA A 194 24.90 -9.53 40.84
C ALA A 194 26.03 -8.98 39.94
N GLY A 195 27.28 -9.24 40.31
CA GLY A 195 28.48 -8.74 39.62
C GLY A 195 28.96 -7.36 40.09
N ILE A 196 28.19 -6.66 40.93
CA ILE A 196 28.58 -5.37 41.50
C ILE A 196 29.39 -5.58 42.79
N THR A 197 30.47 -4.81 42.95
CA THR A 197 31.26 -4.76 44.20
C THR A 197 30.37 -4.35 45.37
N CYS A 198 30.44 -5.09 46.49
CA CYS A 198 29.50 -4.89 47.60
C CYS A 198 29.53 -3.45 48.15
N GLY A 199 30.69 -2.78 48.12
CA GLY A 199 30.83 -1.39 48.56
C GLY A 199 30.09 -0.36 47.72
N GLU A 200 29.73 -0.65 46.47
CA GLU A 200 28.92 0.25 45.62
C GLU A 200 27.52 0.44 46.19
N LEU A 201 26.89 -0.65 46.67
CA LEU A 201 25.56 -0.62 47.29
C LEU A 201 25.56 -0.26 48.78
N ALA A 202 26.71 -0.24 49.45
CA ALA A 202 26.80 0.27 50.80
C ALA A 202 26.53 1.78 50.78
N ARG A 203 25.57 2.26 51.59
CA ARG A 203 25.33 3.70 51.79
C ARG A 203 26.27 4.29 52.83
N LEU A 204 26.57 3.51 53.87
CA LEU A 204 27.32 3.95 55.03
C LEU A 204 27.91 2.74 55.76
N LEU A 205 29.17 2.86 56.19
CA LEU A 205 29.78 1.99 57.18
C LEU A 205 30.16 2.85 58.40
N ILE A 206 29.50 2.62 59.53
CA ILE A 206 29.92 3.18 60.81
C ILE A 206 30.82 2.16 61.50
N THR A 207 32.04 2.56 61.86
CA THR A 207 32.96 1.73 62.63
C THR A 207 33.11 2.24 64.06
N LEU A 208 32.99 1.35 65.03
CA LEU A 208 33.08 1.65 66.46
C LEU A 208 34.36 1.01 67.02
N GLY A 209 35.39 1.82 67.30
CA GLY A 209 36.67 1.33 67.83
C GLY A 209 37.35 0.29 66.93
N THR A 210 37.17 0.36 65.61
CA THR A 210 37.72 -0.63 64.69
C THR A 210 39.23 -0.44 64.51
N PRO A 211 40.06 -1.48 64.64
CA PRO A 211 41.49 -1.38 64.41
C PRO A 211 41.81 -1.33 62.91
N HIS A 212 41.57 -0.20 62.23
CA HIS A 212 41.77 -0.08 60.79
C HIS A 212 43.24 -0.26 60.37
N HIS A 213 44.20 0.14 61.20
CA HIS A 213 45.63 -0.15 61.05
C HIS A 213 46.10 -1.35 61.89
N GLY A 214 45.15 -2.11 62.44
CA GLY A 214 45.41 -3.15 63.44
C GLY A 214 45.54 -2.57 64.84
N SER A 215 45.85 -3.43 65.80
CA SER A 215 46.24 -3.05 67.15
C SER A 215 47.62 -3.61 67.45
N PRO A 216 48.56 -2.80 67.97
CA PRO A 216 49.88 -3.28 68.41
C PRO A 216 49.78 -4.36 69.50
N MET A 217 48.64 -4.48 70.17
CA MET A 217 48.39 -5.54 71.16
C MET A 217 48.26 -6.93 70.54
N ALA A 218 47.82 -7.03 69.28
CA ALA A 218 47.68 -8.31 68.59
C ALA A 218 49.03 -8.93 68.23
N ASN A 219 50.05 -8.10 68.02
CA ASN A 219 51.45 -8.50 67.88
C ASN A 219 52.00 -9.15 69.17
N TYR A 220 53.08 -9.91 69.06
CA TYR A 220 53.72 -10.57 70.20
C TYR A 220 55.19 -10.18 70.32
N THR A 221 56.05 -10.79 69.51
CA THR A 221 57.49 -10.62 69.54
C THR A 221 57.87 -9.21 69.12
N SER A 222 57.24 -8.69 68.05
CA SER A 222 57.52 -7.35 67.54
C SER A 222 57.10 -6.24 68.52
N ARG A 223 56.00 -6.43 69.26
CA ARG A 223 55.58 -5.57 70.37
C ARG A 223 56.57 -5.67 71.53
N ASN A 224 56.91 -6.89 71.95
CA ASN A 224 57.74 -7.13 73.14
C ASN A 224 59.19 -6.66 72.93
N ASP A 225 59.71 -6.63 71.71
CA ASP A 225 61.04 -6.11 71.36
C ASP A 225 61.22 -4.61 71.70
N ARG A 226 60.11 -3.90 71.96
CA ARG A 226 60.14 -2.49 72.40
C ARG A 226 60.41 -2.32 73.89
N LEU A 227 60.45 -3.40 74.66
CA LEU A 227 60.74 -3.42 76.09
C LEU A 227 62.05 -4.16 76.38
N ASP A 228 62.78 -3.71 77.40
CA ASP A 228 63.89 -4.49 77.95
C ASP A 228 63.32 -5.50 78.97
N PRO A 229 63.50 -6.81 78.78
CA PRO A 229 62.86 -7.83 79.61
C PRO A 229 63.31 -7.81 81.08
N ILE A 230 64.44 -7.18 81.39
CA ILE A 230 64.99 -7.07 82.75
C ILE A 230 64.62 -5.71 83.35
N ARG A 231 64.79 -4.62 82.60
CA ARG A 231 64.55 -3.25 83.10
C ARG A 231 63.06 -2.90 83.19
N ASP A 232 62.23 -3.51 82.35
CA ASP A 232 60.78 -3.24 82.26
C ASP A 232 59.91 -4.38 82.80
N ILE A 233 60.41 -5.15 83.78
CA ILE A 233 59.75 -6.36 84.30
C ILE A 233 58.28 -6.13 84.72
N ALA A 234 57.96 -4.94 85.25
CA ALA A 234 56.59 -4.57 85.60
C ALA A 234 55.69 -4.44 84.36
N MET A 235 56.19 -3.88 83.25
CA MET A 235 55.44 -3.78 81.99
C MET A 235 55.27 -5.14 81.32
N VAL A 236 56.30 -5.99 81.38
CA VAL A 236 56.21 -7.37 80.89
C VAL A 236 55.12 -8.16 81.64
N ALA A 237 55.04 -8.00 82.97
CA ALA A 237 53.98 -8.62 83.77
C ALA A 237 52.58 -8.13 83.40
N LEU A 238 52.41 -6.81 83.20
CA LEU A 238 51.13 -6.24 82.73
C LEU A 238 50.77 -6.74 81.32
N LEU A 239 51.74 -6.88 80.41
CA LEU A 239 51.49 -7.45 79.08
C LEU A 239 50.98 -8.88 79.14
N LEU A 240 51.48 -9.72 80.05
CA LEU A 240 50.96 -11.07 80.26
C LEU A 240 49.50 -11.04 80.73
N SER A 241 49.15 -10.11 81.63
CA SER A 241 47.76 -9.91 82.06
C SER A 241 46.85 -9.43 80.91
N ILE A 242 47.37 -8.57 80.03
CA ILE A 242 46.64 -8.11 78.83
C ILE A 242 46.44 -9.27 77.84
N GLU A 243 47.44 -10.14 77.64
CA GLU A 243 47.30 -11.29 76.75
C GLU A 243 46.22 -12.28 77.21
N GLU A 244 46.12 -12.48 78.53
CA GLU A 244 45.06 -13.28 79.12
C GLU A 244 43.69 -12.61 78.95
N PHE A 245 43.60 -11.29 79.16
CA PHE A 245 42.37 -10.52 79.02
C PHE A 245 41.87 -10.41 77.56
N VAL A 246 42.73 -9.99 76.63
CA VAL A 246 42.37 -9.61 75.25
C VAL A 246 42.41 -10.78 74.28
N PHE A 247 43.18 -11.83 74.57
CA PHE A 247 43.33 -12.95 73.64
C PHE A 247 43.07 -14.31 74.28
N SER A 248 42.79 -14.39 75.59
CA SER A 248 42.59 -15.66 76.32
C SER A 248 43.68 -16.68 75.98
N LYS A 249 44.94 -16.22 75.91
CA LYS A 249 46.14 -17.02 75.57
C LYS A 249 46.17 -17.56 74.13
N THR A 250 45.33 -17.05 73.22
CA THR A 250 45.36 -17.37 71.78
C THR A 250 46.69 -16.92 71.16
N PRO A 251 47.49 -17.80 70.53
CA PRO A 251 48.76 -17.42 69.93
C PRO A 251 48.64 -16.36 68.82
N TYR A 252 49.66 -15.50 68.67
CA TYR A 252 49.66 -14.36 67.73
C TYR A 252 49.58 -14.72 66.25
N ASN A 253 49.90 -15.97 65.91
CA ASN A 253 49.86 -16.52 64.55
C ASN A 253 48.57 -17.30 64.26
N LYS A 254 47.60 -17.29 65.18
CA LYS A 254 46.27 -17.86 64.93
C LYS A 254 45.40 -16.91 64.13
N VAL A 255 44.42 -17.51 63.45
CA VAL A 255 43.41 -16.81 62.64
C VAL A 255 42.72 -15.71 63.45
N ASN A 256 42.36 -14.62 62.78
CA ASN A 256 41.75 -13.41 63.34
C ASN A 256 42.66 -12.60 64.29
N ARG A 257 43.47 -13.21 65.17
CA ARG A 257 44.48 -12.45 65.94
C ARG A 257 45.57 -11.93 65.01
N SER A 258 46.01 -12.76 64.07
CA SER A 258 46.98 -12.37 63.04
C SER A 258 46.44 -11.29 62.09
N ASP A 259 45.13 -11.30 61.81
CA ASP A 259 44.43 -10.29 60.99
C ASP A 259 44.30 -8.93 61.70
N LEU A 260 44.42 -8.91 63.03
CA LEU A 260 44.38 -7.70 63.86
C LEU A 260 45.76 -7.07 64.12
N ARG A 261 46.85 -7.68 63.64
CA ARG A 261 48.21 -7.17 63.84
C ARG A 261 48.42 -5.84 63.14
N TRP A 262 49.29 -5.00 63.71
CA TRP A 262 49.62 -3.68 63.19
C TRP A 262 50.08 -3.77 61.73
N ASP A 263 49.50 -2.99 60.83
CA ASP A 263 49.87 -2.99 59.41
C ASP A 263 51.19 -2.25 59.14
N ASN A 264 51.69 -1.53 60.13
CA ASN A 264 52.93 -0.76 60.10
C ASN A 264 52.94 0.45 59.17
N TYR A 265 51.78 1.09 58.96
CA TYR A 265 51.66 2.30 58.13
C TYR A 265 52.57 3.47 58.59
N ASP A 266 52.91 3.50 59.87
CA ASP A 266 53.74 4.50 60.55
C ASP A 266 55.16 4.02 60.86
N ASN A 267 55.56 2.83 60.38
CA ASN A 267 56.83 2.17 60.68
C ASN A 267 57.08 1.89 62.19
N LEU A 268 56.04 1.72 63.00
CA LEU A 268 56.14 1.46 64.45
C LEU A 268 56.87 0.16 64.82
N MET A 269 56.75 -0.88 64.00
CA MET A 269 57.24 -2.24 64.24
C MET A 269 58.44 -2.59 63.34
N ASN A 270 59.42 -3.30 63.90
CA ASN A 270 60.57 -3.81 63.14
C ASN A 270 60.26 -5.15 62.45
N TYR A 271 59.43 -5.12 61.41
CA TYR A 271 59.10 -6.32 60.62
C TYR A 271 60.25 -6.84 59.75
N SER A 272 61.36 -6.09 59.62
CA SER A 272 62.59 -6.65 59.04
C SER A 272 63.21 -7.71 59.96
N LYS A 273 63.07 -7.53 61.28
CA LYS A 273 63.51 -8.50 62.30
C LYS A 273 62.45 -9.58 62.56
N TYR A 274 61.17 -9.23 62.45
CA TYR A 274 60.03 -10.13 62.74
C TYR A 274 59.05 -10.24 61.56
N PRO A 275 59.46 -10.85 60.42
CA PRO A 275 58.65 -10.86 59.20
C PRO A 275 57.34 -11.65 59.34
N ASP A 276 57.31 -12.70 60.18
CA ASP A 276 56.12 -13.54 60.38
C ASP A 276 54.96 -12.81 61.08
N GLU A 277 55.24 -11.65 61.70
CA GLU A 277 54.25 -10.79 62.33
C GLU A 277 53.66 -9.72 61.42
N LYS A 278 54.18 -9.58 60.19
CA LYS A 278 53.67 -8.60 59.23
C LYS A 278 52.25 -8.95 58.80
N ASN A 279 51.36 -7.97 58.82
CA ASN A 279 49.97 -8.12 58.36
C ASN A 279 49.82 -7.66 56.90
N VAL A 280 50.24 -8.50 55.96
CA VAL A 280 50.21 -8.17 54.53
C VAL A 280 48.79 -7.96 54.02
N TRP A 281 47.83 -8.77 54.48
CA TRP A 281 46.43 -8.62 54.09
C TRP A 281 45.87 -7.26 54.51
N LEU A 282 46.09 -6.82 55.76
CA LEU A 282 45.58 -5.53 56.20
C LEU A 282 46.25 -4.35 55.49
N THR A 283 47.56 -4.44 55.20
CA THR A 283 48.24 -3.45 54.35
C THR A 283 47.59 -3.37 52.97
N ASN A 284 47.23 -4.51 52.36
CA ASN A 284 46.56 -4.54 51.07
C ASN A 284 45.12 -4.00 51.17
N LEU A 285 44.36 -4.36 52.20
CA LEU A 285 43.01 -3.84 52.43
C LEU A 285 43.03 -2.31 52.62
N ASN A 286 44.05 -1.77 53.30
CA ASN A 286 44.29 -0.34 53.45
C ASN A 286 44.85 0.33 52.19
N SER A 287 45.16 -0.41 51.12
CA SER A 287 45.46 0.21 49.81
C SER A 287 44.19 0.54 49.02
N TYR A 288 43.04 -0.06 49.37
CA TYR A 288 41.75 0.26 48.76
C TYR A 288 41.11 1.47 49.45
N THR A 289 40.96 2.56 48.71
CA THR A 289 40.40 3.83 49.23
C THR A 289 39.06 4.20 48.60
N LEU A 290 38.55 3.38 47.67
CA LEU A 290 37.37 3.71 46.84
C LEU A 290 36.13 4.05 47.68
N PHE A 291 35.97 3.37 48.82
CA PHE A 291 34.79 3.52 49.67
C PHE A 291 35.09 4.25 50.99
N ASP A 292 36.26 4.85 51.17
CA ASP A 292 36.61 5.61 52.40
C ASP A 292 35.60 6.74 52.66
N SER A 293 35.14 7.40 51.60
CA SER A 293 34.10 8.44 51.65
C SER A 293 32.73 7.95 52.14
N LYS A 294 32.55 6.65 52.38
CA LYS A 294 31.36 6.03 52.98
C LYS A 294 31.57 5.62 54.44
N LEU A 295 32.76 5.82 55.00
CA LEU A 295 33.09 5.45 56.38
C LEU A 295 32.83 6.60 57.35
N VAL A 296 32.24 6.27 58.49
CA VAL A 296 32.25 7.14 59.66
C VAL A 296 32.93 6.41 60.81
N CYS A 297 34.10 6.91 61.19
CA CYS A 297 35.00 6.24 62.13
C CYS A 297 34.87 6.82 63.53
N TYR A 298 34.47 5.98 64.50
CA TYR A 298 34.32 6.35 65.91
C TYR A 298 35.47 5.77 66.72
N ALA A 299 36.13 6.63 67.50
CA ALA A 299 37.17 6.23 68.43
C ALA A 299 36.81 6.57 69.88
N GLY A 300 36.99 5.60 70.78
CA GLY A 300 37.03 5.83 72.22
C GLY A 300 38.44 6.16 72.70
N ASN A 301 38.54 6.71 73.89
CA ASN A 301 39.79 6.80 74.64
C ASN A 301 39.50 6.83 76.13
N ILE A 302 40.32 6.16 76.93
CA ILE A 302 40.28 6.24 78.39
C ILE A 302 41.58 6.80 78.94
N ALA A 303 41.52 7.42 80.13
CA ALA A 303 42.71 7.90 80.82
C ALA A 303 43.71 6.74 81.00
N GLY A 304 44.85 6.83 80.33
CA GLY A 304 45.95 5.87 80.46
C GLY A 304 46.73 6.08 81.75
N GLU A 305 46.05 6.02 82.90
CA GLU A 305 46.62 6.03 84.24
C GLU A 305 46.67 4.60 84.80
N LEU A 306 47.77 4.26 85.47
CA LEU A 306 47.93 2.92 86.06
C LEU A 306 47.01 2.80 87.27
N VAL A 307 45.95 2.00 87.13
CA VAL A 307 45.11 1.60 88.26
C VAL A 307 45.78 0.48 89.08
N PRO A 308 45.67 0.49 90.42
CA PRO A 308 46.31 -0.51 91.27
C PRO A 308 45.67 -1.90 91.07
N PRO A 309 46.47 -2.99 91.10
CA PRO A 309 45.96 -4.36 91.07
C PRO A 309 45.14 -4.68 92.36
N PRO A 310 44.24 -5.68 92.34
CA PRO A 310 44.02 -6.65 91.26
C PRO A 310 43.15 -6.11 90.11
N TYR A 311 43.43 -6.58 88.88
CA TYR A 311 42.67 -6.31 87.66
C TYR A 311 41.47 -7.27 87.54
N ASP A 312 40.62 -7.22 88.55
CA ASP A 312 39.51 -8.14 88.82
C ASP A 312 38.21 -7.84 88.06
N ASN A 313 38.17 -6.71 87.34
CA ASN A 313 37.02 -6.32 86.53
C ASN A 313 37.44 -5.64 85.23
N THR A 314 36.51 -5.63 84.28
CA THR A 314 36.74 -5.19 82.89
C THR A 314 37.15 -3.73 82.77
N ASP A 315 36.64 -2.82 83.62
CA ASP A 315 37.04 -1.39 83.61
C ASP A 315 38.51 -1.23 83.99
N LYS A 316 38.95 -1.88 85.07
CA LYS A 316 40.37 -1.86 85.46
C LYS A 316 41.25 -2.52 84.41
N GLN A 317 40.78 -3.59 83.76
CA GLN A 317 41.52 -4.29 82.70
C GLN A 317 41.73 -3.40 81.47
N TYR A 318 40.69 -2.67 81.01
CA TYR A 318 40.84 -1.71 79.92
C TYR A 318 41.77 -0.56 80.31
N LYS A 319 41.64 0.02 81.51
CA LYS A 319 42.55 1.10 81.98
C LYS A 319 44.01 0.64 82.06
N MET A 320 44.25 -0.56 82.56
CA MET A 320 45.57 -1.19 82.54
C MET A 320 46.10 -1.32 81.11
N ALA A 321 45.30 -1.87 80.20
CA ALA A 321 45.70 -2.04 78.81
C ALA A 321 45.96 -0.68 78.12
N ALA A 322 45.17 0.35 78.45
CA ALA A 322 45.36 1.69 77.94
C ALA A 322 46.63 2.36 78.45
N TYR A 323 46.93 2.19 79.74
CA TYR A 323 48.19 2.64 80.33
C TYR A 323 49.39 2.00 79.64
N VAL A 324 49.37 0.67 79.45
CA VAL A 324 50.48 -0.05 78.80
C VAL A 324 50.66 0.39 77.35
N GLN A 325 49.58 0.48 76.58
CA GLN A 325 49.65 0.96 75.20
C GLN A 325 50.20 2.40 75.11
N ARG A 326 49.75 3.29 76.00
CA ARG A 326 50.24 4.67 76.06
C ARG A 326 51.73 4.72 76.42
N ARG A 327 52.21 3.88 77.33
CA ARG A 327 53.63 3.83 77.72
C ARG A 327 54.54 3.27 76.64
N ILE A 328 54.13 2.21 75.95
CA ILE A 328 54.96 1.52 74.94
C ILE A 328 54.93 2.24 73.57
N PHE A 329 53.77 2.77 73.20
CA PHE A 329 53.51 3.28 71.85
C PHE A 329 53.19 4.77 71.78
N ASN A 330 52.97 5.43 72.92
CA ASN A 330 52.56 6.84 72.98
C ASN A 330 51.22 7.14 72.28
N PHE A 331 50.29 6.17 72.30
CA PHE A 331 48.96 6.33 71.70
C PHE A 331 47.87 6.49 72.77
N ASN A 332 47.00 7.48 72.57
CA ASN A 332 45.68 7.50 73.20
C ASN A 332 44.86 6.34 72.62
N ASN A 333 44.11 5.64 73.46
CA ASN A 333 43.45 4.39 73.08
C ASN A 333 42.31 4.06 74.04
N ASP A 334 41.40 3.21 73.60
CA ASP A 334 40.21 2.77 74.35
C ASP A 334 40.47 1.55 75.25
N GLY A 335 41.74 1.17 75.44
CA GLY A 335 42.16 -0.04 76.12
C GLY A 335 42.52 -1.18 75.16
N ILE A 336 42.10 -1.15 73.89
CA ILE A 336 42.38 -2.21 72.90
C ILE A 336 42.92 -1.64 71.59
N VAL A 337 42.31 -0.57 71.09
CA VAL A 337 42.58 0.01 69.79
C VAL A 337 43.10 1.45 69.94
N PRO A 338 44.28 1.76 69.38
CA PRO A 338 44.78 3.13 69.30
C PRO A 338 43.82 4.06 68.56
N ARG A 339 43.66 5.29 69.04
CA ARG A 339 42.78 6.31 68.45
C ARG A 339 43.02 6.50 66.95
N GLN A 340 44.29 6.64 66.54
CA GLN A 340 44.69 6.77 65.14
C GLN A 340 44.30 5.58 64.26
N SER A 341 44.32 4.36 64.82
CA SER A 341 43.83 3.18 64.12
C SER A 341 42.30 3.20 64.04
N ALA A 342 41.62 3.59 65.12
CA ALA A 342 40.16 3.72 65.15
C ALA A 342 39.61 4.83 64.25
N LEU A 343 40.34 5.92 64.07
CA LEU A 343 39.98 7.05 63.20
C LEU A 343 40.44 6.90 61.74
N PHE A 344 41.18 5.82 61.46
CA PHE A 344 41.74 5.51 60.14
C PHE A 344 42.71 6.59 59.61
N ASP A 345 43.68 6.97 60.44
CA ASP A 345 44.65 8.02 60.14
C ASP A 345 45.43 7.75 58.83
N GLY A 346 45.50 8.75 57.94
CA GLY A 346 46.11 8.60 56.61
C GLY A 346 45.11 8.27 55.51
N HIS A 347 43.85 8.01 55.87
CA HIS A 347 42.72 7.88 54.96
C HIS A 347 41.76 9.07 55.06
N LEU A 348 40.76 9.11 54.17
CA LEU A 348 39.77 10.18 54.09
C LEU A 348 38.36 9.64 54.37
N PRO A 349 38.06 9.19 55.61
CA PRO A 349 36.70 8.82 55.99
C PRO A 349 35.75 10.02 55.83
N LYS A 350 34.47 9.76 55.53
CA LYS A 350 33.42 10.79 55.43
C LYS A 350 33.41 11.70 56.66
N LYS A 351 33.55 11.09 57.83
CA LYS A 351 33.51 11.77 59.13
C LYS A 351 34.24 10.95 60.18
N THR A 352 34.86 11.63 61.13
CA THR A 352 35.49 11.03 62.31
C THR A 352 34.82 11.54 63.58
N ARG A 353 34.64 10.68 64.57
CA ARG A 353 34.12 11.05 65.90
C ARG A 353 34.99 10.50 67.01
N TYR A 354 35.18 11.31 68.04
CA TYR A 354 36.04 10.99 69.16
C TYR A 354 35.29 11.14 70.47
N PHE A 355 35.35 10.13 71.32
CA PHE A 355 34.63 10.05 72.59
C PHE A 355 35.61 9.89 73.74
N GLU A 356 35.72 10.94 74.56
CA GLU A 356 36.59 10.94 75.73
C GLU A 356 36.02 10.12 76.88
N ASN A 357 36.91 9.40 77.57
CA ASN A 357 36.62 8.49 78.66
C ASN A 357 35.76 7.28 78.26
N TYR A 358 35.74 6.86 76.99
CA TYR A 358 35.04 5.66 76.52
C TYR A 358 36.02 4.50 76.33
N ASP A 359 35.82 3.42 77.09
CA ASP A 359 36.55 2.16 76.88
C ASP A 359 36.06 1.41 75.63
N HIS A 360 36.79 0.38 75.21
CA HIS A 360 36.51 -0.38 73.99
C HIS A 360 35.14 -1.08 73.99
N ALA A 361 34.59 -1.42 75.17
CA ALA A 361 33.23 -1.96 75.27
C ALA A 361 32.18 -0.83 75.32
N GLN A 362 32.50 0.31 75.92
CA GLN A 362 31.65 1.50 76.00
C GLN A 362 31.47 2.20 74.65
N ILE A 363 32.48 2.20 73.77
CA ILE A 363 32.35 2.77 72.41
C ILE A 363 31.36 1.99 71.52
N VAL A 364 30.96 0.79 71.94
CA VAL A 364 29.79 0.10 71.40
C VAL A 364 28.59 0.24 72.34
N ARG A 365 28.59 -0.26 73.57
CA ARG A 365 27.36 -0.31 74.40
C ARG A 365 26.86 1.03 74.95
N GLY A 366 27.63 2.11 74.80
CA GLY A 366 27.40 3.38 75.48
C GLY A 366 27.77 3.33 76.96
N LYS A 367 27.54 4.44 77.66
CA LYS A 367 27.67 4.55 79.12
C LYS A 367 26.30 4.70 79.76
N THR A 368 26.12 4.10 80.92
CA THR A 368 24.89 4.25 81.70
C THR A 368 24.64 5.72 82.03
N GLY A 369 23.48 6.25 81.62
CA GLY A 369 23.09 7.64 81.87
C GLY A 369 23.59 8.66 80.84
N GLU A 370 24.34 8.25 79.81
CA GLU A 370 24.76 9.12 78.70
C GLU A 370 24.07 8.71 77.39
N THR A 371 23.67 9.69 76.58
CA THR A 371 23.04 9.47 75.26
C THR A 371 23.91 9.91 74.08
N ILE A 372 25.06 10.56 74.34
CA ILE A 372 25.83 11.26 73.31
C ILE A 372 26.33 10.37 72.17
N LEU A 373 26.63 9.09 72.47
CA LEU A 373 27.01 8.09 71.47
C LEU A 373 25.80 7.75 70.58
N GLN A 374 24.66 7.43 71.21
CA GLN A 374 23.42 7.09 70.53
C GLN A 374 22.89 8.26 69.69
N ASP A 375 22.96 9.49 70.21
CA ASP A 375 22.56 10.71 69.50
C ASP A 375 23.45 10.96 68.27
N SER A 376 24.76 10.72 68.40
CA SER A 376 25.71 10.83 67.30
C SER A 376 25.47 9.76 66.22
N LEU A 377 25.21 8.51 66.63
CA LEU A 377 24.86 7.42 65.73
C LEU A 377 23.57 7.71 64.97
N ARG A 378 22.51 8.09 65.69
CA ARG A 378 21.23 8.50 65.11
C ARG A 378 21.42 9.57 64.05
N LYS A 379 22.19 10.62 64.34
CA LYS A 379 22.47 11.71 63.41
C LYS A 379 23.15 11.22 62.12
N ASP A 380 24.17 10.39 62.22
CA ASP A 380 24.91 9.93 61.04
C ASP A 380 24.13 8.92 60.20
N LEU A 381 23.29 8.10 60.85
CA LEU A 381 22.38 7.18 60.17
C LEU A 381 21.30 7.92 59.40
N LEU A 382 20.72 8.98 59.96
CA LEU A 382 19.69 9.75 59.27
C LEU A 382 20.24 10.60 58.12
N GLU A 383 21.52 10.96 58.14
CA GLU A 383 22.16 11.75 57.06
C GLU A 383 22.17 11.04 55.71
N VAL A 384 22.14 9.69 55.71
CA VAL A 384 22.16 8.85 54.49
C VAL A 384 20.80 8.24 54.16
N VAL A 385 19.72 8.73 54.78
CA VAL A 385 18.34 8.37 54.41
C VAL A 385 17.87 9.28 53.27
N PRO A 386 17.46 8.74 52.12
CA PRO A 386 16.97 9.55 51.01
C PRO A 386 15.55 10.12 51.29
N PRO A 387 15.12 11.16 50.56
CA PRO A 387 13.69 11.49 50.49
C PRO A 387 12.92 10.26 50.02
N LEU A 388 11.76 9.97 50.60
CA LEU A 388 11.00 8.74 50.33
C LEU A 388 9.82 9.04 49.40
N LEU A 389 9.82 8.49 48.19
CA LEU A 389 8.71 8.62 47.25
C LEU A 389 7.47 7.92 47.79
N VAL A 390 6.38 8.67 47.90
CA VAL A 390 5.06 8.20 48.36
C VAL A 390 4.12 7.95 47.17
N SER A 391 4.18 8.80 46.14
CA SER A 391 3.40 8.64 44.90
C SER A 391 4.22 9.09 43.69
N PRO A 392 4.28 8.30 42.59
CA PRO A 392 3.60 7.03 42.38
C PRO A 392 4.37 5.86 43.02
N SER A 393 3.71 5.07 43.89
CA SER A 393 4.32 3.89 44.53
C SER A 393 3.40 2.66 44.60
N GLN A 394 2.20 2.72 43.99
CA GLN A 394 1.22 1.63 43.95
C GLN A 394 1.25 0.89 42.61
N GLU A 395 0.74 -0.34 42.57
CA GLU A 395 0.58 -1.10 41.33
C GLU A 395 -0.53 -0.52 40.43
N ASN A 396 -0.40 -0.73 39.11
CA ASN A 396 -1.41 -0.41 38.09
C ASN A 396 -1.84 1.07 38.01
N ILE A 397 -0.94 2.00 38.34
CA ILE A 397 -1.17 3.42 38.09
C ILE A 397 -1.12 3.65 36.57
N ILE A 398 -2.20 4.22 36.02
CA ILE A 398 -2.32 4.61 34.61
C ILE A 398 -2.68 6.09 34.57
N VAL A 399 -1.88 6.88 33.87
CA VAL A 399 -2.00 8.34 33.79
C VAL A 399 -2.10 8.77 32.34
N LYS A 400 -2.97 9.73 32.06
CA LYS A 400 -3.10 10.29 30.71
C LYS A 400 -2.04 11.37 30.47
N HIS A 401 -1.50 11.43 29.26
CA HIS A 401 -0.67 12.56 28.84
C HIS A 401 -1.37 13.92 29.07
N GLY A 402 -0.59 14.97 29.33
CA GLY A 402 -1.10 16.32 29.54
C GLY A 402 -1.85 16.56 30.86
N GLU A 403 -2.22 15.50 31.58
CA GLU A 403 -2.78 15.60 32.93
C GLU A 403 -1.75 16.18 33.92
N LEU A 404 -2.23 16.88 34.94
CA LEU A 404 -1.42 17.26 36.10
C LEU A 404 -1.43 16.10 37.09
N PHE A 405 -0.28 15.44 37.23
CA PHE A 405 -0.08 14.33 38.15
C PHE A 405 0.73 14.77 39.37
N GLU A 406 0.20 14.54 40.57
CA GLU A 406 0.88 14.91 41.81
C GLU A 406 1.91 13.85 42.21
N ILE A 407 3.18 14.26 42.25
CA ILE A 407 4.27 13.49 42.81
C ILE A 407 4.39 13.86 44.29
N GLN A 408 4.39 12.87 45.17
CA GLN A 408 4.50 13.09 46.61
C GLN A 408 5.71 12.36 47.18
N TRP A 409 6.40 12.98 48.12
CA TRP A 409 7.48 12.36 48.89
C TRP A 409 7.35 12.72 50.38
N ALA A 410 7.81 11.82 51.24
CA ALA A 410 8.06 12.14 52.63
C ALA A 410 9.52 12.62 52.76
N ASN A 411 9.75 13.62 53.61
CA ASN A 411 11.09 14.12 53.91
C ASN A 411 11.54 13.69 55.31
N PRO A 412 12.22 12.54 55.44
CA PRO A 412 12.47 11.90 56.73
C PRO A 412 13.72 12.35 57.48
N SER A 413 14.62 13.00 56.76
CA SER A 413 15.86 13.61 57.23
C SER A 413 15.78 15.07 56.82
N PRO A 414 16.50 16.03 57.44
CA PRO A 414 16.55 17.39 56.93
C PRO A 414 17.32 17.43 55.58
N VAL A 415 16.70 16.89 54.54
CA VAL A 415 16.99 17.23 53.16
C VAL A 415 16.38 18.60 52.96
N GLU A 416 17.18 19.56 52.54
CA GLU A 416 16.70 20.92 52.27
C GLU A 416 16.05 20.98 50.89
N LEU A 417 16.68 20.35 49.90
CA LEU A 417 16.32 20.45 48.49
C LEU A 417 16.29 19.08 47.82
N VAL A 418 15.30 18.86 46.94
CA VAL A 418 15.19 17.66 46.11
C VAL A 418 15.17 17.98 44.61
N ASN A 419 15.69 17.06 43.81
CA ASN A 419 15.50 16.99 42.38
C ASN A 419 14.54 15.84 42.06
N ILE A 420 13.66 16.04 41.08
CA ILE A 420 12.69 15.04 40.65
C ILE A 420 13.01 14.66 39.20
N TYR A 421 13.02 13.37 38.92
CA TYR A 421 13.32 12.82 37.61
C TYR A 421 12.23 11.84 37.16
N PHE A 422 12.05 11.77 35.84
CA PHE A 422 11.15 10.87 35.14
C PHE A 422 11.94 9.97 34.20
N SER A 423 11.60 8.69 34.16
CA SER A 423 12.10 7.73 33.19
C SER A 423 10.92 7.08 32.48
N ALA A 424 10.99 6.96 31.15
CA ALA A 424 10.01 6.20 30.35
C ALA A 424 10.47 4.76 30.04
N ASN A 425 11.64 4.33 30.53
CA ASN A 425 12.28 3.06 30.15
C ASN A 425 12.81 2.27 31.37
N ASN A 426 11.98 2.15 32.41
CA ASN A 426 12.25 1.37 33.62
C ASN A 426 13.55 1.74 34.36
N GLY A 427 13.92 3.02 34.32
CA GLY A 427 15.06 3.58 35.04
C GLY A 427 16.41 3.44 34.32
N LEU A 428 16.42 3.08 33.03
CA LEU A 428 17.66 3.07 32.24
C LEU A 428 18.15 4.49 31.94
N THR A 429 17.24 5.42 31.66
CA THR A 429 17.56 6.84 31.44
C THR A 429 16.56 7.74 32.15
N PHE A 430 17.06 8.79 32.80
CA PHE A 430 16.23 9.75 33.55
C PHE A 430 16.30 11.15 32.94
N THR A 431 15.14 11.77 32.81
CA THR A 431 14.97 13.20 32.48
C THR A 431 14.63 13.95 33.76
N LYS A 432 15.35 15.04 34.04
CA LYS A 432 15.05 15.89 35.20
C LYS A 432 13.78 16.71 34.92
N ILE A 433 12.76 16.56 35.76
CA ILE A 433 11.47 17.26 35.63
C ILE A 433 11.32 18.42 36.61
N ALA A 434 12.07 18.40 37.72
CA ALA A 434 12.14 19.50 38.68
C ALA A 434 13.51 19.51 39.36
N SER A 435 13.99 20.69 39.77
CA SER A 435 15.29 20.84 40.44
C SER A 435 15.22 21.79 41.61
N ASN A 436 15.98 21.50 42.67
CA ASN A 436 16.08 22.33 43.88
C ASN A 436 14.72 22.71 44.47
N ILE A 437 13.79 21.75 44.52
CA ILE A 437 12.49 21.94 45.16
C ILE A 437 12.68 21.83 46.67
N ASP A 438 12.10 22.76 47.42
CA ASP A 438 12.09 22.68 48.89
C ASP A 438 11.46 21.36 49.32
N ALA A 439 12.27 20.52 49.94
CA ALA A 439 11.89 19.17 50.31
C ALA A 439 10.77 19.16 51.37
N GLN A 440 10.56 20.27 52.11
CA GLN A 440 9.49 20.42 53.09
C GLN A 440 8.09 20.52 52.46
N ILE A 441 8.00 20.94 51.18
CA ILE A 441 6.72 21.03 50.44
C ILE A 441 6.10 19.63 50.29
N GLN A 442 6.92 18.60 50.13
CA GLN A 442 6.51 17.18 50.07
C GLN A 442 5.58 16.81 48.90
N SER A 443 5.32 17.73 47.97
CA SER A 443 4.61 17.46 46.73
C SER A 443 5.08 18.33 45.56
N TYR A 444 4.84 17.84 44.34
CA TYR A 444 5.11 18.53 43.09
C TYR A 444 4.06 18.18 42.03
N GLN A 445 3.46 19.20 41.43
CA GLN A 445 2.50 19.04 40.35
C GLN A 445 3.24 18.89 39.02
N TRP A 446 3.24 17.67 38.47
CA TRP A 446 3.94 17.35 37.24
C TRP A 446 3.00 17.31 36.05
N GLN A 447 3.32 18.08 35.01
CA GLN A 447 2.63 17.98 33.73
C GLN A 447 3.15 16.77 32.96
N VAL A 448 2.29 15.77 32.77
CA VAL A 448 2.67 14.49 32.16
C VAL A 448 3.00 14.70 30.67
N PRO A 449 4.17 14.25 30.18
CA PRO A 449 4.58 14.46 28.79
C PRO A 449 3.75 13.62 27.82
N ASP A 450 3.75 14.01 26.53
CA ASP A 450 3.23 13.18 25.44
C ASP A 450 4.20 12.01 25.18
N THR A 451 4.07 10.94 25.96
CA THR A 451 4.90 9.74 25.83
C THR A 451 4.10 8.50 26.20
N ASN A 452 3.97 7.56 25.27
CA ASN A 452 3.37 6.25 25.52
C ASN A 452 4.41 5.30 26.14
N SER A 453 4.23 4.88 27.39
CA SER A 453 5.07 3.85 28.01
C SER A 453 4.40 3.20 29.23
N VAL A 454 4.52 1.88 29.33
CA VAL A 454 4.09 1.08 30.50
C VAL A 454 5.21 0.92 31.55
N ASN A 455 6.39 1.49 31.30
CA ASN A 455 7.60 1.30 32.10
C ASN A 455 8.05 2.63 32.73
N CYS A 456 7.12 3.45 33.20
CA CYS A 456 7.43 4.77 33.73
C CYS A 456 7.88 4.70 35.18
N ILE A 457 8.93 5.45 35.54
CA ILE A 457 9.48 5.52 36.90
C ILE A 457 9.68 7.00 37.28
N ILE A 458 9.26 7.36 38.49
CA ILE A 458 9.63 8.63 39.11
C ILE A 458 10.74 8.39 40.12
N ARG A 459 11.71 9.29 40.18
CA ARG A 459 12.79 9.32 41.16
C ARG A 459 12.82 10.68 41.85
N VAL A 460 12.95 10.67 43.18
CA VAL A 460 13.18 11.87 44.01
C VAL A 460 14.54 11.72 44.67
N GLU A 461 15.43 12.67 44.43
CA GLU A 461 16.85 12.65 44.81
C GLU A 461 17.19 13.88 45.66
N LYS A 462 18.05 13.73 46.66
CA LYS A 462 18.60 14.88 47.40
C LYS A 462 19.47 15.73 46.46
N ALA A 463 19.18 17.03 46.40
CA ALA A 463 19.97 17.93 45.57
C ALA A 463 21.42 18.04 46.09
N GLY A 464 22.39 17.88 45.20
CA GLY A 464 23.82 17.97 45.50
C GLY A 464 24.48 16.69 46.03
N GLU A 465 23.74 15.58 46.20
CA GLU A 465 24.29 14.29 46.63
C GLU A 465 23.78 13.17 45.71
N GLU A 466 24.52 12.91 44.63
CA GLU A 466 24.20 11.87 43.65
C GLU A 466 24.12 10.49 44.32
N GLY A 467 23.10 9.72 43.96
CA GLY A 467 22.89 8.38 44.52
C GLY A 467 22.06 8.36 45.81
N LEU A 468 21.75 9.51 46.41
CA LEU A 468 20.82 9.59 47.54
C LEU A 468 19.39 9.89 47.06
N PHE A 469 18.73 8.85 46.56
CA PHE A 469 17.37 8.94 46.03
C PHE A 469 16.47 7.79 46.48
N SER A 470 15.16 8.00 46.32
CA SER A 470 14.16 6.95 46.22
C SER A 470 13.46 7.03 44.86
N GLN A 471 12.82 5.94 44.46
CA GLN A 471 12.09 5.87 43.20
C GLN A 471 10.87 4.96 43.35
N SER A 472 9.96 5.02 42.38
CA SER A 472 8.77 4.16 42.39
C SER A 472 9.19 2.69 42.37
N GLU A 473 8.63 1.92 43.30
CA GLU A 473 8.94 0.48 43.45
C GLU A 473 8.35 -0.33 42.29
N GLN A 474 7.24 0.16 41.71
CA GLN A 474 6.58 -0.40 40.54
C GLN A 474 6.54 0.62 39.39
N PRO A 475 6.59 0.16 38.13
CA PRO A 475 6.37 1.03 37.00
C PRO A 475 4.90 1.45 36.91
N PHE A 476 4.66 2.67 36.43
CA PHE A 476 3.33 3.15 36.05
C PHE A 476 3.23 3.33 34.54
N THR A 477 2.01 3.48 34.03
CA THR A 477 1.73 3.66 32.60
C THR A 477 1.37 5.11 32.31
N ILE A 478 1.98 5.67 31.26
CA ILE A 478 1.50 6.88 30.62
C ILE A 478 0.93 6.49 29.26
N TYR A 479 -0.27 6.95 28.96
CA TYR A 479 -0.92 6.72 27.67
C TYR A 479 -1.42 8.01 27.01
N HIS A 480 -1.44 7.97 25.69
CA HIS A 480 -2.03 8.92 24.76
C HIS A 480 -2.57 8.10 23.59
N ASN A 481 -3.90 7.99 23.54
CA ASN A 481 -4.57 7.24 22.49
C ASN A 481 -4.51 8.02 21.18
N LYS A 482 -3.94 7.41 20.14
CA LYS A 482 -3.93 7.94 18.77
C LYS A 482 -4.36 6.84 17.82
N LEU A 483 -5.12 7.20 16.80
CA LEU A 483 -5.52 6.31 15.72
C LEU A 483 -5.32 7.03 14.39
N ASP A 484 -4.50 6.44 13.51
CA ASP A 484 -4.23 6.94 12.17
C ASP A 484 -4.80 5.98 11.12
N VAL A 485 -5.79 6.41 10.37
CA VAL A 485 -6.47 5.56 9.37
C VAL A 485 -5.60 5.42 8.13
N LYS A 486 -5.24 4.19 7.77
CA LYS A 486 -4.43 3.86 6.58
C LYS A 486 -5.26 3.49 5.36
N ASN A 487 -6.47 2.95 5.57
CA ASN A 487 -7.44 2.65 4.52
C ASN A 487 -8.87 2.63 5.13
N PRO A 488 -9.85 3.34 4.56
CA PRO A 488 -9.73 4.25 3.42
C PRO A 488 -9.06 5.59 3.76
N VAL A 489 -8.23 6.08 2.85
CA VAL A 489 -7.72 7.46 2.82
C VAL A 489 -8.29 8.22 1.62
N ALA A 490 -8.01 9.52 1.51
CA ALA A 490 -8.50 10.35 0.44
C ALA A 490 -8.17 9.76 -0.95
N GLY A 491 -9.19 9.66 -1.82
CA GLY A 491 -9.06 9.07 -3.16
C GLY A 491 -9.15 7.55 -3.23
N ASN A 492 -9.28 6.86 -2.09
CA ASN A 492 -9.64 5.44 -2.09
C ASN A 492 -11.12 5.23 -2.41
N TYR A 493 -11.45 3.99 -2.69
CA TYR A 493 -12.82 3.55 -2.91
C TYR A 493 -13.04 2.17 -2.29
N LEU A 494 -14.25 1.92 -1.84
CA LEU A 494 -14.74 0.61 -1.42
C LEU A 494 -15.83 0.14 -2.40
N VAL A 495 -15.97 -1.16 -2.58
CA VAL A 495 -16.90 -1.75 -3.56
C VAL A 495 -17.93 -2.61 -2.84
N GLN A 496 -19.19 -2.50 -3.22
CA GLN A 496 -20.28 -3.31 -2.65
C GLN A 496 -20.15 -4.80 -2.95
N GLU A 497 -20.68 -5.63 -2.04
CA GLU A 497 -20.65 -7.11 -2.08
C GLU A 497 -19.25 -7.75 -2.26
N ARG A 498 -18.20 -6.94 -2.22
CA ARG A 498 -16.82 -7.38 -2.24
C ARG A 498 -16.21 -7.17 -0.87
N GLU A 499 -15.33 -8.07 -0.48
CA GLU A 499 -14.54 -7.90 0.73
C GLU A 499 -13.55 -6.73 0.53
N ASN A 500 -13.74 -5.68 1.32
CA ASN A 500 -12.88 -4.51 1.39
C ASN A 500 -12.01 -4.56 2.63
N VAL A 501 -10.82 -3.97 2.55
CA VAL A 501 -9.91 -3.88 3.69
C VAL A 501 -10.05 -2.50 4.33
N ILE A 502 -10.31 -2.44 5.63
CA ILE A 502 -10.24 -1.23 6.45
C ILE A 502 -9.04 -1.41 7.39
N SER A 503 -8.15 -0.43 7.46
CA SER A 503 -6.93 -0.55 8.27
C SER A 503 -6.55 0.76 8.92
N TRP A 504 -6.03 0.68 10.14
CA TRP A 504 -5.57 1.82 10.93
C TRP A 504 -4.38 1.42 11.80
N GLU A 505 -3.58 2.40 12.17
CA GLU A 505 -2.49 2.25 13.12
C GLU A 505 -2.88 2.90 14.45
N GLN A 506 -2.79 2.15 15.55
CA GLN A 506 -3.20 2.59 16.88
C GLN A 506 -2.00 2.69 17.83
N SER A 507 -2.03 3.66 18.74
CA SER A 507 -1.09 3.75 19.88
C SER A 507 -1.83 4.22 21.14
N GLY A 508 -1.21 4.02 22.31
CA GLY A 508 -1.82 4.29 23.61
C GLY A 508 -2.18 2.99 24.31
N VAL A 509 -3.45 2.82 24.68
CA VAL A 509 -3.96 1.58 25.28
C VAL A 509 -4.63 0.72 24.20
N ALA A 510 -4.45 -0.60 24.29
CA ALA A 510 -5.24 -1.55 23.51
C ALA A 510 -6.71 -1.47 23.96
N SER A 511 -7.64 -1.51 23.00
CA SER A 511 -9.06 -1.30 23.28
C SER A 511 -9.94 -1.97 22.24
N GLU A 512 -11.22 -2.16 22.54
CA GLU A 512 -12.21 -2.43 21.51
C GLU A 512 -12.50 -1.15 20.72
N VAL A 513 -12.66 -1.29 19.39
CA VAL A 513 -12.96 -0.19 18.47
C VAL A 513 -14.29 -0.47 17.79
N LYS A 514 -15.24 0.44 17.98
CA LYS A 514 -16.49 0.46 17.22
C LYS A 514 -16.26 1.16 15.90
N ILE A 515 -16.55 0.46 14.82
CA ILE A 515 -16.37 0.92 13.44
C ILE A 515 -17.75 1.21 12.87
N THR A 516 -17.96 2.44 12.41
CA THR A 516 -19.24 2.89 11.85
C THR A 516 -19.00 3.50 10.47
N TYR A 517 -19.74 3.02 9.48
CA TYR A 517 -19.83 3.62 8.15
C TYR A 517 -20.81 4.78 8.17
N HIS A 518 -20.42 5.90 7.59
CA HIS A 518 -21.28 7.06 7.36
C HIS A 518 -21.29 7.44 5.89
N ASP A 519 -22.42 7.96 5.43
CA ASP A 519 -22.57 8.58 4.11
C ASP A 519 -23.44 9.83 4.24
N GLU A 520 -22.81 10.99 4.13
CA GLU A 520 -23.47 12.27 4.41
C GLU A 520 -24.55 12.62 3.37
N ARG A 521 -24.27 12.38 2.08
CA ARG A 521 -25.20 12.65 0.98
C ARG A 521 -26.50 11.87 1.11
N ASN A 522 -26.41 10.61 1.51
CA ASN A 522 -27.55 9.72 1.62
C ASN A 522 -28.11 9.62 3.05
N GLY A 523 -27.50 10.32 4.02
CA GLY A 523 -27.94 10.34 5.42
C GLY A 523 -27.82 8.97 6.11
N ILE A 524 -26.86 8.14 5.71
CA ILE A 524 -26.68 6.78 6.23
C ILE A 524 -25.65 6.79 7.36
N SER A 525 -25.97 6.10 8.45
CA SER A 525 -25.01 5.75 9.51
C SER A 525 -25.26 4.30 9.91
N LYS A 526 -24.27 3.43 9.71
CA LYS A 526 -24.37 1.98 9.94
C LYS A 526 -23.17 1.51 10.75
N VAL A 527 -23.42 0.93 11.92
CA VAL A 527 -22.37 0.25 12.70
C VAL A 527 -21.99 -1.02 11.94
N ILE A 528 -20.75 -1.10 11.47
CA ILE A 528 -20.22 -2.26 10.72
C ILE A 528 -19.50 -3.24 11.66
N ASN A 529 -18.97 -2.75 12.78
CA ASN A 529 -18.52 -3.58 13.88
C ASN A 529 -18.70 -2.82 15.20
N ALA A 530 -19.29 -3.45 16.21
CA ALA A 530 -19.55 -2.79 17.49
C ALA A 530 -18.36 -2.84 18.45
N ASN A 531 -17.47 -3.82 18.32
CA ASN A 531 -16.46 -4.17 19.32
C ASN A 531 -15.29 -4.93 18.69
N PHE A 532 -14.59 -4.31 17.74
CA PHE A 532 -13.42 -4.92 17.12
C PHE A 532 -12.22 -4.88 18.10
N PRO A 533 -11.62 -6.01 18.50
CA PRO A 533 -10.46 -6.01 19.39
C PRO A 533 -9.24 -5.45 18.67
N ALA A 534 -8.79 -4.24 19.04
CA ALA A 534 -7.66 -3.56 18.44
C ALA A 534 -6.45 -3.54 19.39
N ASN A 535 -5.28 -3.86 18.83
CA ASN A 535 -4.01 -3.77 19.55
C ASN A 535 -3.24 -2.50 19.13
N ASN A 536 -2.23 -2.12 19.90
CA ASN A 536 -1.28 -1.12 19.44
C ASN A 536 -0.52 -1.63 18.20
N GLY A 537 -0.31 -0.74 17.22
CA GLY A 537 0.23 -1.05 15.90
C GLY A 537 -0.84 -1.11 14.81
N LEU A 538 -0.52 -1.80 13.70
CA LEU A 538 -1.41 -1.92 12.55
C LEU A 538 -2.54 -2.93 12.81
N ASN A 539 -3.78 -2.48 12.61
CA ASN A 539 -5.00 -3.27 12.70
C ASN A 539 -5.67 -3.36 11.33
N THR A 540 -6.42 -4.45 11.08
CA THR A 540 -7.10 -4.68 9.81
C THR A 540 -8.46 -5.33 10.04
N PHE A 541 -9.50 -4.76 9.43
CA PHE A 541 -10.87 -5.24 9.44
C PHE A 541 -11.35 -5.47 8.00
N PHE A 542 -11.91 -6.64 7.74
CA PHE A 542 -12.47 -6.97 6.43
C PHE A 542 -13.97 -6.71 6.45
N TRP A 543 -14.45 -5.91 5.49
CA TRP A 543 -15.84 -5.51 5.41
C TRP A 543 -16.41 -5.78 4.02
N THR A 544 -17.51 -6.54 3.96
CA THR A 544 -18.31 -6.76 2.74
C THR A 544 -19.61 -5.97 2.88
N PRO A 545 -19.77 -4.81 2.21
CA PRO A 545 -20.97 -3.99 2.33
C PRO A 545 -22.19 -4.70 1.72
N GLU A 546 -23.26 -4.87 2.50
CA GLU A 546 -24.52 -5.50 2.08
C GLU A 546 -25.38 -4.57 1.20
N ILE A 547 -26.15 -5.14 0.25
CA ILE A 547 -27.07 -4.39 -0.61
C ILE A 547 -28.35 -3.94 0.13
N PRO A 548 -28.91 -2.75 -0.17
CA PRO A 548 -28.35 -1.70 -1.04
C PRO A 548 -27.69 -0.59 -0.20
N LEU A 549 -26.38 -0.38 -0.37
CA LEU A 549 -25.80 0.93 -0.11
C LEU A 549 -25.80 1.71 -1.43
N PRO A 550 -26.16 2.99 -1.46
CA PRO A 550 -26.03 3.79 -2.68
C PRO A 550 -24.56 4.09 -2.98
N ALA A 551 -24.21 4.20 -4.26
CA ALA A 551 -22.92 4.73 -4.66
C ALA A 551 -22.78 6.20 -4.21
N SER A 552 -21.66 6.55 -3.59
CA SER A 552 -21.45 7.86 -2.96
C SER A 552 -19.98 8.25 -2.92
N ASP A 553 -19.68 9.55 -2.89
CA ASP A 553 -18.33 10.11 -2.71
C ASP A 553 -18.18 10.80 -1.35
N SER A 554 -19.24 10.79 -0.53
CA SER A 554 -19.28 11.40 0.81
C SER A 554 -19.22 10.36 1.93
N ALA A 555 -18.72 9.15 1.62
CA ALA A 555 -18.60 8.10 2.61
C ALA A 555 -17.36 8.31 3.48
N TYR A 556 -17.46 8.07 4.79
CA TYR A 556 -16.31 8.01 5.71
C TYR A 556 -16.54 6.96 6.79
N ILE A 557 -15.46 6.45 7.40
CA ILE A 557 -15.52 5.51 8.51
C ILE A 557 -15.15 6.25 9.80
N SER A 558 -15.96 6.14 10.84
CA SER A 558 -15.61 6.57 12.19
C SER A 558 -15.17 5.39 13.04
N PHE A 559 -14.10 5.57 13.80
CA PHE A 559 -13.53 4.64 14.77
C PHE A 559 -13.69 5.22 16.16
N GLU A 560 -14.52 4.61 16.99
CA GLU A 560 -14.74 4.98 18.38
C GLU A 560 -14.05 3.95 19.28
N MET A 561 -13.10 4.38 20.12
CA MET A 561 -12.44 3.48 21.07
C MET A 561 -13.28 3.35 22.35
N LEU A 562 -13.78 2.16 22.67
CA LEU A 562 -14.82 1.94 23.69
C LEU A 562 -14.29 1.81 25.13
N ASP A 563 -13.07 1.28 25.31
CA ASP A 563 -12.47 1.04 26.64
C ASP A 563 -11.10 1.70 26.79
N ALA A 564 -10.88 2.81 26.08
CA ALA A 564 -9.57 3.46 26.04
C ALA A 564 -9.33 4.47 27.18
N ARG A 565 -10.29 4.61 28.10
CA ARG A 565 -10.28 5.60 29.18
C ARG A 565 -9.87 4.93 30.49
N HIS A 566 -9.00 5.60 31.24
CA HIS A 566 -8.61 5.17 32.58
C HIS A 566 -8.70 6.32 33.57
N GLY A 567 -9.05 6.01 34.82
CA GLY A 567 -9.07 6.99 35.92
C GLY A 567 -10.02 8.16 35.66
N SER A 568 -9.46 9.36 35.60
CA SER A 568 -10.14 10.65 35.44
C SER A 568 -10.43 11.02 33.97
N ASP A 569 -10.02 10.20 32.99
CA ASP A 569 -10.15 10.50 31.57
C ASP A 569 -11.62 10.53 31.11
N THR A 570 -12.06 11.69 30.65
CA THR A 570 -13.43 11.93 30.14
C THR A 570 -13.49 12.07 28.62
N GLU A 571 -12.37 11.96 27.92
CA GLU A 571 -12.31 12.16 26.47
C GLU A 571 -13.04 11.06 25.71
N ASN A 572 -13.77 11.45 24.66
CA ASN A 572 -14.37 10.54 23.70
C ASN A 572 -13.41 10.40 22.51
N TYR A 573 -12.73 9.25 22.41
CA TYR A 573 -11.78 8.98 21.32
C TYR A 573 -12.51 8.51 20.06
N ILE A 574 -12.89 9.47 19.22
CA ILE A 574 -13.53 9.23 17.92
C ILE A 574 -12.63 9.79 16.82
N PHE A 575 -12.22 8.93 15.90
CA PHE A 575 -11.36 9.26 14.77
C PHE A 575 -12.09 8.96 13.47
N ASN A 576 -12.02 9.85 12.50
CA ASN A 576 -12.67 9.67 11.21
C ASN A 576 -11.63 9.45 10.12
N SER A 577 -11.92 8.54 9.20
CA SER A 577 -11.21 8.47 7.93
C SER A 577 -11.44 9.75 7.12
N ALA A 578 -10.60 9.99 6.12
CA ALA A 578 -10.96 10.90 5.05
C ALA A 578 -12.21 10.38 4.30
N HIS A 579 -12.90 11.27 3.59
CA HIS A 579 -13.97 10.87 2.67
C HIS A 579 -13.40 10.01 1.53
N PHE A 580 -14.16 8.98 1.15
CA PHE A 580 -13.84 8.02 0.10
C PHE A 580 -15.07 7.70 -0.74
N MET A 581 -14.87 7.04 -1.89
CA MET A 581 -15.98 6.62 -2.75
C MET A 581 -16.50 5.24 -2.37
N MET A 582 -17.81 5.12 -2.14
CA MET A 582 -18.52 3.84 -2.18
C MET A 582 -18.97 3.59 -3.63
N LEU A 583 -18.43 2.57 -4.27
CA LEU A 583 -18.75 2.19 -5.65
C LEU A 583 -19.79 1.07 -5.69
N ASP A 584 -20.67 1.15 -6.69
CA ASP A 584 -21.56 0.06 -7.07
C ASP A 584 -20.82 -0.97 -7.95
N PHE A 585 -21.53 -2.02 -8.35
CA PHE A 585 -21.04 -3.01 -9.29
C PHE A 585 -20.63 -2.40 -10.63
N PRO A 586 -19.54 -2.91 -11.26
CA PRO A 586 -19.11 -2.45 -12.57
C PRO A 586 -20.22 -2.55 -13.62
N LYS A 587 -20.57 -1.43 -14.24
CA LYS A 587 -21.55 -1.35 -15.31
C LYS A 587 -21.05 -0.46 -16.44
N VAL A 588 -21.35 -0.85 -17.67
CA VAL A 588 -21.03 -0.09 -18.88
C VAL A 588 -22.28 0.02 -19.76
N THR A 589 -22.49 1.18 -20.37
CA THR A 589 -23.66 1.43 -21.23
C THR A 589 -23.27 2.36 -22.38
N PHE A 590 -23.68 2.03 -23.61
CA PHE A 590 -23.48 2.93 -24.75
C PHE A 590 -24.47 4.09 -24.70
N LEU A 591 -24.00 5.27 -25.11
CA LEU A 591 -24.81 6.49 -25.21
C LEU A 591 -25.29 6.77 -26.64
N SER A 592 -24.84 6.00 -27.64
CA SER A 592 -25.30 6.09 -29.02
C SER A 592 -25.01 4.76 -29.76
N PRO A 593 -25.94 4.26 -30.60
CA PRO A 593 -27.30 4.75 -30.83
C PRO A 593 -28.20 4.32 -29.67
N VAL A 594 -29.03 5.21 -29.12
CA VAL A 594 -30.00 4.87 -28.05
C VAL A 594 -31.37 4.50 -28.61
N GLU A 595 -31.62 4.80 -29.88
CA GLU A 595 -32.84 4.48 -30.62
C GLU A 595 -32.49 3.74 -31.93
N ASN A 596 -33.46 3.14 -32.62
CA ASN A 596 -33.25 2.51 -33.94
C ASN A 596 -33.46 3.58 -35.03
N PRO A 597 -32.44 4.34 -35.45
CA PRO A 597 -32.64 5.32 -36.50
C PRO A 597 -32.98 4.58 -37.79
N VAL A 598 -34.08 5.01 -38.42
CA VAL A 598 -34.43 4.62 -39.79
C VAL A 598 -33.96 5.74 -40.69
N ASP A 599 -33.20 5.41 -41.74
CA ASP A 599 -32.76 6.43 -42.69
C ASP A 599 -33.84 6.83 -43.70
N PHE A 600 -33.49 7.78 -44.57
CA PHE A 600 -34.32 8.23 -45.68
C PHE A 600 -34.66 7.12 -46.69
N ASP A 601 -33.86 6.03 -46.73
CA ASP A 601 -34.06 4.85 -47.56
C ASP A 601 -34.96 3.79 -46.87
N GLY A 602 -35.45 4.06 -45.65
CA GLY A 602 -36.36 3.18 -44.90
C GLY A 602 -35.68 1.97 -44.25
N LYS A 603 -34.34 1.94 -44.17
CA LYS A 603 -33.56 0.85 -43.58
C LYS A 603 -33.17 1.18 -42.14
N GLU A 604 -33.31 0.18 -41.26
CA GLU A 604 -32.93 0.28 -39.85
C GLU A 604 -31.40 0.34 -39.67
N GLY A 605 -30.95 1.22 -38.79
CA GLY A 605 -29.57 1.32 -38.32
C GLY A 605 -28.90 2.65 -38.63
N GLU A 606 -28.05 3.09 -37.69
CA GLU A 606 -27.41 4.41 -37.75
C GLU A 606 -26.42 4.48 -38.91
N LYS A 607 -26.56 5.52 -39.74
CA LYS A 607 -25.78 5.71 -40.95
C LYS A 607 -24.36 6.19 -40.61
N LEU A 608 -23.35 5.41 -40.97
CA LEU A 608 -21.93 5.76 -40.82
C LEU A 608 -21.25 5.81 -42.18
N ASP A 609 -20.76 6.99 -42.56
CA ASP A 609 -19.98 7.16 -43.78
C ASP A 609 -18.54 6.67 -43.57
N ILE A 610 -18.07 5.80 -44.48
CA ILE A 610 -16.70 5.28 -44.49
C ILE A 610 -15.68 6.43 -44.46
N ASN A 611 -14.61 6.25 -43.68
CA ASN A 611 -13.52 7.19 -43.46
C ASN A 611 -13.86 8.47 -42.68
N ASN A 612 -15.13 8.73 -42.36
CA ASN A 612 -15.52 9.81 -41.45
C ASN A 612 -15.22 9.44 -40.00
N ASN A 613 -15.10 10.47 -39.15
CA ASN A 613 -14.93 10.27 -37.71
C ASN A 613 -16.30 10.21 -37.04
N TYR A 614 -16.58 9.11 -36.35
CA TYR A 614 -17.73 8.94 -35.47
C TYR A 614 -17.32 9.08 -34.00
N THR A 615 -18.19 9.63 -33.16
CA THR A 615 -17.92 9.77 -31.72
C THR A 615 -18.72 8.73 -30.95
N ILE A 616 -18.04 7.73 -30.42
CA ILE A 616 -18.65 6.68 -29.61
C ILE A 616 -18.76 7.19 -28.18
N GLY A 617 -19.99 7.49 -27.72
CA GLY A 617 -20.27 7.82 -26.33
C GLY A 617 -20.60 6.58 -25.50
N TYR A 618 -20.09 6.51 -24.27
CA TYR A 618 -20.42 5.45 -23.31
C TYR A 618 -20.31 5.96 -21.86
N GLU A 619 -21.07 5.34 -20.95
CA GLU A 619 -21.00 5.55 -19.51
C GLU A 619 -20.40 4.33 -18.82
N THR A 620 -19.61 4.58 -17.79
CA THR A 620 -19.06 3.58 -16.89
C THR A 620 -19.41 3.92 -15.46
N GLU A 621 -19.77 2.91 -14.66
CA GLU A 621 -20.07 3.01 -13.25
C GLU A 621 -19.32 1.87 -12.53
N GLY A 622 -18.85 2.12 -11.30
CA GLY A 622 -18.19 1.10 -10.48
C GLY A 622 -16.67 0.96 -10.71
N GLU A 623 -16.13 -0.19 -10.30
CA GLU A 623 -14.69 -0.47 -10.36
C GLU A 623 -14.22 -0.89 -11.77
N ILE A 624 -14.18 0.08 -12.70
CA ILE A 624 -13.70 -0.12 -14.06
C ILE A 624 -12.34 0.58 -14.25
N LYS A 625 -11.31 -0.19 -14.60
CA LYS A 625 -9.96 0.31 -14.89
C LYS A 625 -9.58 0.25 -16.36
N PHE A 626 -10.39 -0.45 -17.16
CA PHE A 626 -10.11 -0.71 -18.55
C PHE A 626 -11.42 -0.85 -19.35
N VAL A 627 -11.40 -0.35 -20.58
CA VAL A 627 -12.43 -0.57 -21.59
C VAL A 627 -11.82 -0.90 -22.95
N LYS A 628 -12.41 -1.90 -23.62
CA LYS A 628 -12.12 -2.30 -25.01
C LYS A 628 -13.39 -2.18 -25.82
N ILE A 629 -13.35 -1.40 -26.89
CA ILE A 629 -14.45 -1.29 -27.84
C ILE A 629 -14.06 -2.01 -29.13
N SER A 630 -14.93 -2.87 -29.61
CA SER A 630 -14.76 -3.68 -30.81
C SER A 630 -15.93 -3.46 -31.77
N LEU A 631 -15.65 -3.49 -33.06
CA LEU A 631 -16.66 -3.56 -34.11
C LEU A 631 -17.01 -5.03 -34.36
N CYS A 632 -18.30 -5.34 -34.40
CA CYS A 632 -18.81 -6.68 -34.64
C CYS A 632 -19.69 -6.74 -35.89
N ASP A 633 -19.68 -7.89 -36.56
CA ASP A 633 -20.56 -8.21 -37.69
C ASP A 633 -22.01 -8.47 -37.26
N SER A 634 -22.86 -8.82 -38.22
CA SER A 634 -24.27 -9.12 -38.00
C SER A 634 -24.52 -10.38 -37.14
N SER A 635 -23.53 -11.27 -37.06
CA SER A 635 -23.50 -12.46 -36.18
C SER A 635 -22.80 -12.21 -34.84
N LYS A 636 -22.45 -10.95 -34.54
CA LYS A 636 -21.72 -10.51 -33.34
C LYS A 636 -20.28 -11.04 -33.23
N ASN A 637 -19.68 -11.49 -34.32
CA ASN A 637 -18.25 -11.80 -34.33
C ASN A 637 -17.44 -10.50 -34.39
N ILE A 638 -16.36 -10.43 -33.63
CA ILE A 638 -15.46 -9.27 -33.64
C ILE A 638 -14.72 -9.22 -34.98
N ILE A 639 -14.85 -8.09 -35.68
CA ILE A 639 -14.14 -7.77 -36.92
C ILE A 639 -12.83 -7.05 -36.59
N GLU A 640 -12.91 -6.02 -35.76
CA GLU A 640 -11.79 -5.14 -35.41
C GLU A 640 -11.92 -4.62 -33.98
N ILE A 641 -10.78 -4.35 -33.33
CA ILE A 641 -10.76 -3.61 -32.08
C ILE A 641 -10.60 -2.11 -32.38
N VAL A 642 -11.67 -1.36 -32.14
CA VAL A 642 -11.73 0.09 -32.36
C VAL A 642 -10.79 0.84 -31.42
N ARG A 643 -10.84 0.53 -30.12
CA ARG A 643 -10.02 1.23 -29.12
C ARG A 643 -9.85 0.44 -27.84
N ARG A 644 -8.69 0.64 -27.21
CA ARG A 644 -8.40 0.30 -25.82
C ARG A 644 -8.14 1.57 -25.03
N LYS A 645 -8.74 1.71 -23.86
CA LYS A 645 -8.57 2.90 -23.03
C LYS A 645 -8.55 2.51 -21.55
N ASN A 646 -7.57 3.02 -20.82
CA ASN A 646 -7.55 2.94 -19.37
C ASN A 646 -8.62 3.86 -18.80
N HIS A 647 -9.22 3.42 -17.70
CA HIS A 647 -10.31 4.10 -17.02
C HIS A 647 -9.97 4.29 -15.55
N THR A 648 -10.51 5.33 -14.92
CA THR A 648 -10.46 5.50 -13.48
C THR A 648 -11.79 5.04 -12.88
N PRO A 649 -11.79 4.17 -11.85
CA PRO A 649 -13.01 3.81 -11.12
C PRO A 649 -13.76 5.03 -10.61
N GLY A 650 -15.09 4.98 -10.59
CA GLY A 650 -15.91 6.09 -10.14
C GLY A 650 -17.39 5.74 -10.08
N ILE A 651 -18.17 6.62 -9.44
CA ILE A 651 -19.62 6.43 -9.26
C ILE A 651 -20.31 6.38 -10.63
N LYS A 652 -20.06 7.38 -11.47
CA LYS A 652 -20.55 7.46 -12.84
C LYS A 652 -19.65 8.36 -13.67
N SER A 653 -19.27 7.93 -14.87
CA SER A 653 -18.41 8.70 -15.77
C SER A 653 -18.85 8.57 -17.22
N THR A 654 -19.18 9.71 -17.83
CA THR A 654 -19.50 9.84 -19.25
C THR A 654 -18.20 10.00 -20.04
N ASN A 655 -18.03 9.15 -21.06
CA ASN A 655 -16.83 9.10 -21.87
C ASN A 655 -17.17 9.14 -23.35
N SER A 656 -16.21 9.57 -24.16
CA SER A 656 -16.28 9.47 -25.60
C SER A 656 -14.94 9.07 -26.21
N ILE A 657 -15.01 8.41 -27.38
CA ILE A 657 -13.86 8.05 -28.21
C ILE A 657 -14.20 8.42 -29.65
N SER A 658 -13.26 9.10 -30.33
CA SER A 658 -13.35 9.30 -31.78
C SER A 658 -12.86 8.05 -32.50
N TRP A 659 -13.68 7.54 -33.41
CA TRP A 659 -13.44 6.35 -34.21
C TRP A 659 -13.52 6.73 -35.69
N ARG A 660 -12.46 6.45 -36.45
CA ARG A 660 -12.49 6.58 -37.90
C ARG A 660 -13.15 5.33 -38.49
N VAL A 661 -14.31 5.50 -39.12
CA VAL A 661 -15.12 4.41 -39.64
C VAL A 661 -14.33 3.65 -40.73
N PRO A 662 -14.16 2.33 -40.62
CA PRO A 662 -13.33 1.53 -41.53
C PRO A 662 -13.99 1.39 -42.90
N GLU A 663 -13.19 0.99 -43.90
CA GLU A 663 -13.65 0.71 -45.26
C GLU A 663 -14.34 -0.67 -45.33
N LEU A 664 -15.51 -0.76 -44.70
CA LEU A 664 -16.38 -1.93 -44.69
C LEU A 664 -17.75 -1.57 -45.23
N TYR A 665 -18.33 -2.45 -46.04
CA TYR A 665 -19.66 -2.25 -46.61
C TYR A 665 -20.65 -3.24 -45.99
N GLY A 666 -21.69 -2.73 -45.34
CA GLY A 666 -22.71 -3.58 -44.74
C GLY A 666 -23.85 -2.85 -44.03
N ASP A 667 -25.00 -3.52 -44.00
CA ASP A 667 -26.26 -2.99 -43.45
C ASP A 667 -26.49 -3.36 -41.97
N LYS A 668 -25.58 -4.09 -41.32
CA LYS A 668 -25.78 -4.51 -39.92
C LYS A 668 -24.48 -4.80 -39.17
N TYR A 669 -24.01 -3.80 -38.42
CA TYR A 669 -22.88 -3.90 -37.51
C TYR A 669 -23.28 -3.50 -36.08
N PHE A 670 -22.53 -3.94 -35.09
CA PHE A 670 -22.70 -3.53 -33.70
C PHE A 670 -21.37 -3.10 -33.11
N LEU A 671 -21.40 -2.18 -32.14
CA LEU A 671 -20.24 -1.98 -31.29
C LEU A 671 -20.41 -2.84 -30.03
N TYR A 672 -19.31 -3.45 -29.60
CA TYR A 672 -19.24 -4.25 -28.38
C TYR A 672 -18.21 -3.62 -27.44
N ILE A 673 -18.61 -3.31 -26.21
CA ILE A 673 -17.72 -2.79 -25.18
C ILE A 673 -17.53 -3.84 -24.09
N GLU A 674 -16.28 -4.16 -23.80
CA GLU A 674 -15.85 -4.97 -22.67
C GLU A 674 -15.17 -4.06 -21.65
N ALA A 675 -15.59 -4.13 -20.40
CA ALA A 675 -15.07 -3.31 -19.31
C ALA A 675 -14.66 -4.20 -18.13
N GLY A 676 -13.57 -3.83 -17.45
CA GLY A 676 -13.04 -4.64 -16.36
C GLY A 676 -11.87 -4.01 -15.62
N LEU A 677 -11.23 -4.82 -14.78
CA LEU A 677 -10.01 -4.44 -14.08
C LEU A 677 -8.79 -4.48 -15.01
N ARG A 678 -8.80 -5.41 -15.97
CA ARG A 678 -7.79 -5.63 -17.02
C ARG A 678 -8.40 -6.46 -18.14
N GLU A 679 -7.74 -6.57 -19.29
CA GLU A 679 -8.25 -7.33 -20.45
C GLU A 679 -8.57 -8.80 -20.15
N SER A 680 -7.84 -9.44 -19.25
CA SER A 680 -8.07 -10.84 -18.85
C SER A 680 -9.18 -11.01 -17.80
N GLU A 681 -9.78 -9.92 -17.33
CA GLU A 681 -10.68 -9.88 -16.18
C GLU A 681 -11.82 -8.89 -16.45
N ILE A 682 -12.69 -9.28 -17.38
CA ILE A 682 -13.87 -8.52 -17.78
C ILE A 682 -14.95 -8.67 -16.72
N THR A 683 -15.42 -7.55 -16.19
CA THR A 683 -16.46 -7.51 -15.14
C THR A 683 -17.83 -7.23 -15.73
N CYS A 684 -17.91 -6.48 -16.83
CA CYS A 684 -19.16 -6.20 -17.52
C CYS A 684 -18.93 -5.96 -19.01
N SER A 685 -19.98 -6.13 -19.81
CA SER A 685 -19.93 -5.84 -21.24
C SER A 685 -21.30 -5.46 -21.76
N ALA A 686 -21.34 -4.74 -22.88
CA ALA A 686 -22.56 -4.34 -23.54
C ALA A 686 -22.37 -4.30 -25.06
N TYR A 687 -23.45 -4.56 -25.80
CA TYR A 687 -23.54 -4.23 -27.21
C TYR A 687 -24.30 -2.92 -27.37
N THR A 688 -24.08 -2.21 -28.48
CA THR A 688 -25.04 -1.17 -28.87
C THR A 688 -26.42 -1.78 -29.03
N PRO A 689 -27.48 -1.12 -28.54
CA PRO A 689 -28.83 -1.68 -28.59
C PRO A 689 -29.37 -1.79 -30.02
N TYR A 690 -28.85 -0.96 -30.93
CA TYR A 690 -29.21 -0.93 -32.35
C TYR A 690 -27.98 -1.06 -33.24
N SER A 691 -28.22 -1.45 -34.49
CA SER A 691 -27.15 -1.67 -35.47
C SER A 691 -26.70 -0.38 -36.14
N PHE A 692 -25.45 -0.37 -36.59
CA PHE A 692 -24.92 0.60 -37.54
C PHE A 692 -24.95 0.04 -38.95
N ARG A 693 -25.00 0.96 -39.92
CA ARG A 693 -24.76 0.68 -41.33
C ARG A 693 -23.51 1.44 -41.72
N ILE A 694 -22.58 0.76 -42.38
CA ILE A 694 -21.33 1.34 -42.82
C ILE A 694 -21.30 1.26 -44.34
N ASN A 695 -21.23 2.41 -44.98
CA ASN A 695 -21.21 2.54 -46.43
C ASN A 695 -20.62 3.90 -46.84
N LYS A 696 -20.54 4.18 -48.13
CA LYS A 696 -20.05 5.46 -48.65
C LYS A 696 -21.00 6.00 -49.71
N SER A 697 -21.26 7.30 -49.67
CA SER A 697 -21.89 8.00 -50.80
C SER A 697 -20.90 8.15 -51.96
N LEU A 698 -21.41 8.12 -53.19
CA LEU A 698 -20.62 8.48 -54.36
C LEU A 698 -20.19 9.94 -54.32
N GLU A 699 -19.08 10.24 -55.00
CA GLU A 699 -18.61 11.60 -55.26
C GLU A 699 -18.67 11.85 -56.77
N LEU A 700 -19.35 12.93 -57.17
CA LEU A 700 -19.48 13.32 -58.58
C LEU A 700 -18.22 14.03 -59.06
N LEU A 701 -17.68 13.58 -60.20
CA LEU A 701 -16.64 14.28 -60.95
C LEU A 701 -17.24 15.25 -61.97
N SER A 702 -18.33 14.86 -62.62
CA SER A 702 -19.06 15.70 -63.58
C SER A 702 -20.50 15.19 -63.76
N PRO A 703 -21.50 16.07 -63.87
CA PRO A 703 -21.46 17.47 -63.47
C PRO A 703 -21.33 17.57 -61.93
N LEU A 704 -20.70 18.62 -61.43
CA LEU A 704 -20.61 18.86 -59.99
C LEU A 704 -21.99 19.21 -59.41
N PRO A 705 -22.20 19.03 -58.10
CA PRO A 705 -23.47 19.35 -57.45
C PRO A 705 -23.94 20.78 -57.70
N ASN A 706 -25.15 20.93 -58.23
CA ASN A 706 -25.80 22.19 -58.61
C ASN A 706 -25.16 22.94 -59.78
N ASP A 707 -24.35 22.25 -60.59
CA ASP A 707 -23.83 22.83 -61.81
C ASP A 707 -24.95 23.33 -62.73
N ARG A 708 -24.68 24.47 -63.34
CA ARG A 708 -25.53 25.11 -64.35
C ARG A 708 -24.82 25.04 -65.69
N ASP A 709 -25.58 25.26 -66.76
CA ASP A 709 -25.05 25.27 -68.13
C ASP A 709 -24.49 23.93 -68.62
N ILE A 710 -25.04 22.83 -68.10
CA ILE A 710 -24.69 21.49 -68.55
C ILE A 710 -25.26 21.23 -69.96
N SER A 711 -24.49 20.53 -70.80
CA SER A 711 -24.95 20.10 -72.13
C SER A 711 -26.30 19.38 -72.03
N CYS A 712 -27.18 19.57 -73.02
CA CYS A 712 -28.41 18.76 -73.16
C CYS A 712 -28.10 17.27 -73.39
N LEU A 713 -26.83 16.94 -73.69
CA LEU A 713 -26.26 15.59 -73.75
C LEU A 713 -25.10 15.51 -72.74
N PRO A 714 -25.40 15.38 -71.44
CA PRO A 714 -24.37 15.37 -70.42
C PRO A 714 -23.56 14.07 -70.42
N CYS A 715 -22.33 14.17 -69.89
CA CYS A 715 -21.57 13.03 -69.39
C CYS A 715 -21.58 13.06 -67.86
N PHE A 716 -21.97 11.95 -67.26
CA PHE A 716 -21.93 11.71 -65.83
C PHE A 716 -20.70 10.89 -65.50
N SER A 717 -19.92 11.33 -64.53
CA SER A 717 -18.75 10.60 -64.03
C SER A 717 -18.66 10.71 -62.53
N VAL A 718 -18.30 9.62 -61.86
CA VAL A 718 -18.11 9.56 -60.39
C VAL A 718 -16.72 9.06 -60.04
N VAL A 719 -16.26 9.40 -58.84
CA VAL A 719 -15.05 8.78 -58.27
C VAL A 719 -15.36 7.30 -58.03
N PRO A 720 -14.59 6.37 -58.62
CA PRO A 720 -14.84 4.95 -58.43
C PRO A 720 -14.74 4.54 -56.96
N LEU A 721 -15.67 3.71 -56.51
CA LEU A 721 -15.61 3.09 -55.18
C LEU A 721 -14.86 1.77 -55.24
N SER A 722 -14.07 1.50 -54.21
CA SER A 722 -13.39 0.22 -54.06
C SER A 722 -14.42 -0.92 -53.99
N GLY A 723 -14.27 -1.93 -54.85
CA GLY A 723 -15.16 -3.09 -54.91
C GLY A 723 -16.53 -2.86 -55.58
N ALA A 724 -16.77 -1.69 -56.17
CA ALA A 724 -17.99 -1.47 -56.95
C ALA A 724 -17.99 -2.34 -58.22
N THR A 725 -19.11 -3.02 -58.46
CA THR A 725 -19.33 -3.87 -59.64
C THR A 725 -20.09 -3.14 -60.75
N SER A 726 -20.89 -2.12 -60.39
CA SER A 726 -21.65 -1.30 -61.32
C SER A 726 -22.10 0.00 -60.68
N TYR A 727 -22.34 1.00 -61.52
CA TYR A 727 -22.84 2.32 -61.16
C TYR A 727 -24.17 2.57 -61.86
N TYR A 728 -25.10 3.16 -61.12
CA TYR A 728 -26.43 3.49 -61.61
C TYR A 728 -26.67 4.98 -61.46
N PHE A 729 -27.19 5.58 -62.52
CA PHE A 729 -27.54 6.98 -62.58
C PHE A 729 -29.01 7.09 -62.95
N GLU A 730 -29.78 7.80 -62.13
CA GLU A 730 -31.20 8.04 -62.34
C GLU A 730 -31.46 9.53 -62.41
N ILE A 731 -32.06 9.97 -63.51
CA ILE A 731 -32.35 11.38 -63.77
C ILE A 731 -33.86 11.57 -63.82
N CYS A 732 -34.34 12.52 -63.03
CA CYS A 732 -35.74 12.91 -63.00
C CYS A 732 -35.88 14.41 -63.26
N ASP A 733 -36.89 14.81 -64.05
CA ASP A 733 -37.30 16.21 -64.14
C ASP A 733 -37.72 16.74 -62.75
N SER A 734 -37.14 17.88 -62.36
CA SER A 734 -37.37 18.51 -61.06
C SER A 734 -38.73 19.21 -60.92
N ILE A 735 -39.41 19.53 -62.03
CA ILE A 735 -40.66 20.29 -62.04
C ILE A 735 -41.90 19.37 -61.91
N SER A 736 -41.84 18.16 -62.46
CA SER A 736 -42.97 17.19 -62.49
C SER A 736 -42.92 16.10 -61.42
N GLY A 737 -41.90 16.06 -60.57
CA GLY A 737 -41.77 15.02 -59.54
C GLY A 737 -41.48 13.62 -60.10
N GLY A 738 -40.95 13.52 -61.32
CA GLY A 738 -40.31 12.31 -61.86
C GLY A 738 -41.21 11.33 -62.60
N LYS A 739 -42.45 11.67 -63.00
CA LYS A 739 -43.29 10.74 -63.78
C LYS A 739 -43.15 10.88 -65.30
N ASP A 740 -42.84 12.06 -65.81
CA ASP A 740 -42.87 12.32 -67.26
C ASP A 740 -41.51 12.18 -67.94
N TYR A 741 -40.42 12.21 -67.16
CA TYR A 741 -39.06 11.97 -67.66
C TYR A 741 -38.22 11.28 -66.59
N LEU A 742 -38.11 9.95 -66.70
CA LEU A 742 -37.22 9.10 -65.90
C LEU A 742 -36.26 8.41 -66.84
N LYS A 743 -34.96 8.58 -66.61
CA LYS A 743 -33.95 7.84 -67.36
C LYS A 743 -32.89 7.26 -66.44
N SER A 744 -32.63 5.97 -66.64
CA SER A 744 -31.70 5.19 -65.84
C SER A 744 -30.59 4.62 -66.72
N PHE A 745 -29.37 4.71 -66.23
CA PHE A 745 -28.18 4.19 -66.90
C PHE A 745 -27.44 3.28 -65.95
N SER A 746 -26.80 2.24 -66.50
CA SER A 746 -25.84 1.41 -65.81
C SER A 746 -24.48 1.52 -66.50
N SER A 747 -23.42 1.66 -65.72
CA SER A 747 -22.03 1.71 -66.19
C SER A 747 -21.15 0.82 -65.31
N GLU A 748 -20.14 0.18 -65.90
CA GLU A 748 -19.12 -0.59 -65.16
C GLU A 748 -17.93 0.28 -64.74
N ASP A 749 -17.63 1.35 -65.48
CA ASP A 749 -16.47 2.23 -65.26
C ASP A 749 -16.79 3.50 -64.45
N GLY A 750 -18.08 3.75 -64.18
CA GLY A 750 -18.55 4.92 -63.45
C GLY A 750 -18.73 6.16 -64.33
N GLU A 751 -18.67 6.00 -65.65
CA GLU A 751 -18.92 7.06 -66.62
C GLU A 751 -20.09 6.70 -67.57
N VAL A 752 -20.95 7.67 -67.85
CA VAL A 752 -22.04 7.55 -68.82
C VAL A 752 -22.15 8.84 -69.62
N CYS A 753 -21.90 8.76 -70.93
CA CYS A 753 -22.14 9.86 -71.86
C CYS A 753 -23.40 9.60 -72.69
N PHE A 754 -24.20 10.64 -72.87
CA PHE A 754 -25.42 10.55 -73.67
C PHE A 754 -25.07 10.44 -75.15
N SER A 755 -25.76 9.54 -75.85
CA SER A 755 -25.63 9.41 -77.30
C SER A 755 -26.34 10.57 -78.00
N ASN A 756 -25.97 10.88 -79.25
CA ASN A 756 -26.68 11.86 -80.10
C ASN A 756 -28.09 11.37 -80.54
N SER A 757 -28.81 10.66 -79.67
CA SER A 757 -30.16 10.14 -79.91
C SER A 757 -31.24 11.07 -79.35
N VAL A 758 -32.35 11.16 -80.10
CA VAL A 758 -33.55 11.91 -79.74
C VAL A 758 -34.17 11.47 -78.41
N THR A 759 -34.02 10.19 -78.07
CA THR A 759 -34.55 9.61 -76.81
C THR A 759 -33.68 9.94 -75.59
N ASP A 760 -32.49 10.49 -75.81
CA ASP A 760 -31.49 10.70 -74.77
C ASP A 760 -31.38 12.16 -74.38
N GLU A 761 -31.62 13.08 -75.30
CA GLU A 761 -31.48 14.50 -75.06
C GLU A 761 -32.37 15.06 -73.94
N LEU A 762 -31.74 15.78 -73.01
CA LEU A 762 -32.43 16.58 -72.00
C LEU A 762 -33.03 17.85 -72.63
N VAL A 763 -34.02 18.45 -71.98
CA VAL A 763 -34.61 19.73 -72.40
C VAL A 763 -33.62 20.83 -72.02
N ALA A 764 -33.33 21.76 -72.94
CA ALA A 764 -32.50 22.93 -72.64
C ALA A 764 -33.08 23.75 -71.47
N GLY A 765 -32.25 24.50 -70.75
CA GLY A 765 -32.64 25.39 -69.63
C GLY A 765 -33.53 24.79 -68.53
N SER A 766 -33.55 23.46 -68.39
CA SER A 766 -34.38 22.73 -67.42
C SER A 766 -33.52 22.21 -66.27
N SER A 767 -34.12 22.09 -65.09
CA SER A 767 -33.47 21.54 -63.89
C SER A 767 -33.83 20.07 -63.69
N TYR A 768 -32.82 19.27 -63.38
CA TYR A 768 -32.94 17.82 -63.18
C TYR A 768 -32.37 17.41 -61.83
N ARG A 769 -32.99 16.40 -61.22
CA ARG A 769 -32.43 15.70 -60.06
C ARG A 769 -31.67 14.48 -60.55
N LEU A 770 -30.41 14.38 -60.17
CA LEU A 770 -29.57 13.20 -60.36
C LEU A 770 -29.53 12.40 -59.06
N THR A 771 -29.92 11.13 -59.11
CA THR A 771 -29.68 10.15 -58.05
C THR A 771 -28.69 9.11 -58.57
N ALA A 772 -27.53 8.99 -57.94
CA ALA A 772 -26.50 8.04 -58.33
C ALA A 772 -26.17 7.09 -57.17
N TRP A 773 -25.94 5.82 -57.46
CA TRP A 773 -25.44 4.84 -56.49
C TRP A 773 -24.60 3.78 -57.19
N ALA A 774 -23.76 3.10 -56.41
CA ALA A 774 -23.01 1.93 -56.88
C ALA A 774 -23.57 0.66 -56.22
N TRP A 775 -23.41 -0.47 -56.90
CA TRP A 775 -23.52 -1.78 -56.27
C TRP A 775 -22.13 -2.29 -55.93
N ILE A 776 -21.98 -2.77 -54.70
CA ILE A 776 -20.77 -3.38 -54.18
C ILE A 776 -21.20 -4.79 -53.75
N ASP A 777 -20.87 -5.77 -54.59
CA ASP A 777 -21.48 -7.10 -54.57
C ASP A 777 -23.03 -7.03 -54.63
N SER A 778 -23.70 -7.32 -53.50
CA SER A 778 -25.16 -7.28 -53.34
C SER A 778 -25.66 -6.08 -52.53
N LEU A 779 -24.76 -5.19 -52.10
CA LEU A 779 -25.09 -4.02 -51.28
C LEU A 779 -25.14 -2.76 -52.14
N LYS A 780 -26.22 -1.99 -51.97
CA LYS A 780 -26.37 -0.66 -52.57
C LYS A 780 -25.56 0.35 -51.76
N SER A 781 -24.74 1.17 -52.42
CA SER A 781 -24.05 2.30 -51.79
C SER A 781 -25.04 3.32 -51.26
N TYR A 782 -24.60 4.24 -50.40
CA TYR A 782 -25.48 5.36 -50.04
C TYR A 782 -25.77 6.20 -51.29
N PRO A 783 -27.06 6.45 -51.61
CA PRO A 783 -27.40 7.19 -52.81
C PRO A 783 -26.91 8.63 -52.67
N LEU A 784 -26.23 9.10 -53.71
CA LEU A 784 -25.92 10.51 -53.90
C LEU A 784 -27.12 11.15 -54.60
N GLN A 785 -27.71 12.18 -54.00
CA GLN A 785 -28.75 12.97 -54.64
C GLN A 785 -28.27 14.41 -54.82
N THR A 786 -28.35 14.90 -56.05
CA THR A 786 -28.01 16.28 -56.37
C THR A 786 -28.87 16.82 -57.51
N PHE A 787 -28.71 18.10 -57.83
CA PHE A 787 -29.40 18.76 -58.92
C PHE A 787 -28.39 19.32 -59.92
N PHE A 788 -28.80 19.46 -61.17
CA PHE A 788 -28.07 20.20 -62.20
C PHE A 788 -29.07 20.84 -63.17
N SER A 789 -28.63 21.86 -63.90
CA SER A 789 -29.46 22.53 -64.92
C SER A 789 -28.76 22.50 -66.27
N THR A 790 -29.50 22.19 -67.33
CA THR A 790 -29.00 22.25 -68.70
C THR A 790 -28.86 23.70 -69.16
N SER A 791 -27.95 23.98 -70.09
CA SER A 791 -27.74 25.34 -70.58
C SER A 791 -28.93 25.86 -71.38
N ALA A 792 -29.28 27.13 -71.16
CA ALA A 792 -30.25 27.87 -71.95
C ALA A 792 -29.55 28.52 -73.16
N GLN A 793 -28.96 27.70 -74.01
CA GLN A 793 -28.21 28.17 -75.18
C GLN A 793 -29.04 28.04 -76.46
N LYS A 794 -28.69 28.87 -77.43
CA LYS A 794 -29.21 28.81 -78.80
C LYS A 794 -29.07 27.38 -79.34
N PRO A 795 -30.08 26.84 -80.04
CA PRO A 795 -29.97 25.52 -80.66
C PRO A 795 -28.70 25.40 -81.51
N GLN A 796 -28.03 24.25 -81.45
CA GLN A 796 -26.81 23.99 -82.21
C GLN A 796 -27.08 24.03 -83.72
N LEU A 797 -26.04 24.34 -84.50
CA LEU A 797 -26.07 24.25 -85.96
C LEU A 797 -26.47 22.83 -86.38
N PHE A 798 -27.31 22.76 -87.40
CA PHE A 798 -27.83 21.52 -87.97
C PHE A 798 -27.77 21.62 -89.49
N SER A 799 -27.71 20.50 -90.20
CA SER A 799 -27.68 20.50 -91.67
C SER A 799 -29.05 20.14 -92.24
N LEU A 800 -29.32 20.59 -93.45
CA LEU A 800 -30.52 20.24 -94.20
C LEU A 800 -30.20 19.05 -95.09
N LEU A 801 -31.11 18.09 -95.18
CA LEU A 801 -30.89 16.81 -95.86
C LEU A 801 -31.66 16.73 -97.18
N SER A 802 -32.90 17.22 -97.22
CA SER A 802 -33.76 17.23 -98.41
C SER A 802 -34.77 18.37 -98.36
N PRO A 803 -35.14 19.00 -99.49
CA PRO A 803 -34.50 18.90 -100.81
C PRO A 803 -33.07 19.43 -100.78
N ALA A 804 -32.20 18.98 -101.70
CA ALA A 804 -30.87 19.57 -101.83
C ALA A 804 -30.96 21.02 -102.35
N VAL A 805 -29.94 21.83 -102.08
CA VAL A 805 -29.84 23.21 -102.61
C VAL A 805 -29.88 23.18 -104.15
N ASP A 806 -30.71 24.03 -104.75
CA ASP A 806 -30.91 24.15 -106.21
C ASP A 806 -31.54 22.91 -106.88
N ASP A 807 -32.07 21.98 -106.09
CA ASP A 807 -32.75 20.81 -106.64
C ASP A 807 -34.02 21.22 -107.41
N THR A 808 -34.37 20.49 -108.48
CA THR A 808 -35.58 20.78 -109.27
C THR A 808 -36.60 19.66 -109.07
N LEU A 809 -37.72 19.97 -108.44
CA LEU A 809 -38.69 18.97 -108.01
C LEU A 809 -39.96 18.96 -108.88
N TRP A 810 -40.28 17.78 -109.39
CA TRP A 810 -41.46 17.57 -110.26
C TRP A 810 -42.68 17.01 -109.52
N SER A 811 -42.49 16.32 -108.39
CA SER A 811 -43.55 15.73 -107.56
C SER A 811 -44.46 16.78 -106.90
N GLU A 812 -45.75 16.48 -106.74
CA GLU A 812 -46.68 17.26 -105.90
C GLU A 812 -46.37 17.11 -104.41
N ARG A 813 -45.79 15.98 -104.00
CA ARG A 813 -45.32 15.76 -102.63
C ARG A 813 -43.82 16.03 -102.54
N VAL A 814 -43.46 17.00 -101.71
CA VAL A 814 -42.07 17.36 -101.41
C VAL A 814 -41.78 16.94 -99.98
N GLU A 815 -40.71 16.16 -99.80
CA GLU A 815 -40.20 15.77 -98.50
C GLU A 815 -39.08 16.73 -98.08
N PHE A 816 -39.31 17.40 -96.95
CA PHE A 816 -38.34 18.21 -96.26
C PHE A 816 -37.74 17.39 -95.12
N SER A 817 -36.42 17.28 -95.07
CA SER A 817 -35.74 16.62 -93.96
C SER A 817 -34.46 17.37 -93.58
N TRP A 818 -34.11 17.33 -92.30
CA TRP A 818 -32.95 18.00 -91.73
C TRP A 818 -32.37 17.20 -90.56
N GLU A 819 -31.09 17.41 -90.28
CA GLU A 819 -30.45 16.94 -89.05
C GLU A 819 -31.08 17.62 -87.84
N ARG A 820 -31.12 16.91 -86.73
CA ARG A 820 -31.64 17.48 -85.49
C ARG A 820 -30.65 18.50 -84.91
N ALA A 821 -31.15 19.69 -84.59
CA ALA A 821 -30.48 20.68 -83.75
C ALA A 821 -30.60 20.34 -82.26
N VAL A 822 -29.47 20.06 -81.60
CA VAL A 822 -29.40 19.88 -80.14
C VAL A 822 -29.78 21.19 -79.45
N GLY A 823 -30.68 21.13 -78.46
CA GLY A 823 -31.22 22.29 -77.75
C GLY A 823 -32.46 22.92 -78.39
N ALA A 824 -32.93 22.43 -79.53
CA ALA A 824 -34.22 22.84 -80.10
C ALA A 824 -35.39 22.27 -79.29
N ASN A 825 -36.44 23.06 -79.11
CA ASN A 825 -37.71 22.66 -78.51
C ASN A 825 -38.76 22.32 -79.59
N ASP A 826 -38.72 23.02 -80.71
CA ASP A 826 -39.56 22.79 -81.86
C ASP A 826 -38.87 23.28 -83.14
N TYR A 827 -39.44 22.93 -84.29
CA TYR A 827 -39.03 23.45 -85.59
C TYR A 827 -40.16 24.25 -86.22
N LEU A 828 -39.79 25.33 -86.89
CA LEU A 828 -40.69 26.10 -87.74
C LEU A 828 -40.18 25.97 -89.19
N LEU A 829 -40.91 25.20 -90.00
CA LEU A 829 -40.66 25.07 -91.43
C LEU A 829 -41.47 26.14 -92.17
N GLN A 830 -40.79 26.97 -92.96
CA GLN A 830 -41.40 28.01 -93.77
C GLN A 830 -40.93 27.94 -95.22
N LEU A 831 -41.87 28.13 -96.14
CA LEU A 831 -41.60 28.21 -97.57
C LEU A 831 -41.95 29.60 -98.07
N PHE A 832 -41.08 30.18 -98.88
CA PHE A 832 -41.25 31.51 -99.45
C PHE A 832 -41.08 31.48 -100.97
N HIS A 833 -41.79 32.37 -101.66
CA HIS A 833 -41.57 32.68 -103.07
C HIS A 833 -41.61 34.20 -103.27
N GLU A 834 -40.55 34.77 -103.85
CA GLU A 834 -40.39 36.22 -104.06
C GLU A 834 -40.80 37.03 -102.80
N ASP A 835 -40.24 36.65 -101.64
CA ASP A 835 -40.51 37.21 -100.30
C ASP A 835 -41.92 36.97 -99.72
N ASN A 836 -42.84 36.32 -100.44
CA ASN A 836 -44.15 35.94 -99.92
C ASN A 836 -44.12 34.57 -99.23
N LEU A 837 -44.61 34.50 -97.99
CA LEU A 837 -44.77 33.25 -97.23
C LEU A 837 -45.86 32.39 -97.85
N LEU A 838 -45.49 31.23 -98.40
CA LEU A 838 -46.39 30.26 -99.01
C LEU A 838 -46.92 29.23 -98.00
N PHE A 839 -46.06 28.79 -97.10
CA PHE A 839 -46.36 27.74 -96.14
C PHE A 839 -45.59 27.98 -94.85
N SER A 840 -46.22 27.68 -93.72
CA SER A 840 -45.60 27.77 -92.40
C SER A 840 -46.19 26.68 -91.51
N LYS A 841 -45.32 25.88 -90.89
CA LYS A 841 -45.75 24.82 -89.98
C LYS A 841 -44.80 24.70 -88.80
N GLU A 842 -45.38 24.78 -87.61
CA GLU A 842 -44.72 24.37 -86.37
C GLU A 842 -44.77 22.85 -86.25
N LEU A 843 -43.63 22.29 -85.95
CA LEU A 843 -43.33 20.86 -85.90
C LEU A 843 -42.73 20.54 -84.55
N ALA A 844 -43.10 19.41 -83.97
CA ALA A 844 -42.61 19.04 -82.66
C ALA A 844 -41.09 18.82 -82.71
N ARG A 845 -40.43 18.86 -81.55
CA ARG A 845 -38.99 18.60 -81.40
C ARG A 845 -38.50 17.37 -82.16
N THR A 846 -39.33 16.33 -82.26
CA THR A 846 -39.00 15.03 -82.88
C THR A 846 -39.17 15.01 -84.39
N ASP A 847 -39.88 15.98 -84.96
CA ASP A 847 -40.30 15.99 -86.35
C ASP A 847 -39.20 16.61 -87.21
N THR A 848 -38.22 15.79 -87.60
CA THR A 848 -37.08 16.16 -88.47
C THR A 848 -37.35 15.88 -89.96
N VAL A 849 -38.54 15.36 -90.26
CA VAL A 849 -39.01 15.07 -91.61
C VAL A 849 -40.45 15.57 -91.72
N PHE A 850 -40.77 16.29 -92.79
CA PHE A 850 -42.10 16.77 -93.08
C PHE A 850 -42.41 16.66 -94.58
N VAL A 851 -43.56 16.08 -94.92
CA VAL A 851 -44.01 15.96 -96.31
C VAL A 851 -45.13 16.94 -96.57
N LEU A 852 -44.95 17.84 -97.54
CA LEU A 852 -45.95 18.81 -97.96
C LEU A 852 -46.46 18.47 -99.37
N SER A 853 -47.77 18.56 -99.56
CA SER A 853 -48.38 18.55 -100.90
C SER A 853 -48.48 19.99 -101.40
N MET A 854 -47.74 20.33 -102.45
CA MET A 854 -47.74 21.65 -103.08
C MET A 854 -48.50 21.59 -104.41
N ALA A 855 -49.61 22.34 -104.50
CA ALA A 855 -50.44 22.37 -105.70
C ALA A 855 -49.72 23.06 -106.88
N PRO A 856 -49.89 22.61 -108.13
CA PRO A 856 -49.23 23.17 -109.30
C PRO A 856 -49.89 24.50 -109.73
N GLU A 857 -49.60 25.58 -109.02
CA GLU A 857 -50.03 26.94 -109.39
C GLU A 857 -48.88 27.74 -110.02
N GLY A 858 -49.10 28.20 -111.26
CA GLY A 858 -48.47 29.44 -111.75
C GLY A 858 -47.17 29.36 -112.54
N TYR A 859 -46.02 29.23 -111.88
CA TYR A 859 -44.75 29.75 -112.41
C TYR A 859 -43.54 28.86 -112.06
N ARG A 860 -42.38 29.09 -112.72
CA ARG A 860 -41.09 28.48 -112.34
C ARG A 860 -40.62 29.16 -111.06
N ASP A 861 -41.03 28.61 -109.92
CA ASP A 861 -40.82 29.27 -108.66
C ASP A 861 -39.61 28.67 -107.96
N THR A 862 -38.59 29.52 -107.81
CA THR A 862 -37.56 29.27 -106.80
C THR A 862 -38.23 29.42 -105.44
N ILE A 863 -38.40 28.30 -104.75
CA ILE A 863 -38.99 28.22 -103.42
C ILE A 863 -37.84 28.26 -102.42
N PHE A 864 -37.81 29.29 -101.59
CA PHE A 864 -36.89 29.37 -100.47
C PHE A 864 -37.47 28.63 -99.28
N VAL A 865 -36.68 27.76 -98.68
CA VAL A 865 -37.05 26.98 -97.50
C VAL A 865 -36.24 27.50 -96.33
N ASN A 866 -36.92 27.83 -95.24
CA ASN A 866 -36.30 28.11 -93.95
C ASN A 866 -36.77 27.06 -92.96
N VAL A 867 -35.83 26.36 -92.33
CA VAL A 867 -36.11 25.58 -91.13
C VAL A 867 -35.50 26.34 -89.96
N SER A 868 -36.35 26.81 -89.06
CA SER A 868 -35.91 27.46 -87.83
C SER A 868 -36.02 26.48 -86.69
N ALA A 869 -34.89 26.08 -86.11
CA ALA A 869 -34.88 25.36 -84.84
C ALA A 869 -34.98 26.38 -83.70
N ARG A 870 -36.05 26.33 -82.91
CA ARG A 870 -36.34 27.32 -81.87
C ARG A 870 -36.24 26.69 -80.50
N ASN A 871 -35.74 27.42 -79.51
CA ASN A 871 -35.83 27.04 -78.11
C ASN A 871 -36.98 27.78 -77.40
N THR A 872 -37.36 27.35 -76.19
CA THR A 872 -38.41 27.99 -75.39
C THR A 872 -38.07 29.38 -74.86
N TRP A 873 -36.83 29.84 -75.05
CA TRP A 873 -36.34 31.17 -74.64
C TRP A 873 -36.40 32.20 -75.77
N GLY A 874 -36.91 31.81 -76.95
CA GLY A 874 -37.09 32.70 -78.11
C GLY A 874 -35.84 32.84 -78.98
N GLU A 875 -34.77 32.09 -78.72
CA GLU A 875 -33.61 32.01 -79.60
C GLU A 875 -33.85 30.97 -80.70
N GLN A 876 -33.40 31.28 -81.92
CA GLN A 876 -33.56 30.38 -83.06
C GLN A 876 -32.31 30.35 -83.94
N ILE A 877 -31.99 29.17 -84.46
CA ILE A 877 -31.06 29.03 -85.58
C ILE A 877 -31.84 28.64 -86.82
N VAL A 878 -31.57 29.34 -87.92
CA VAL A 878 -32.32 29.17 -89.16
C VAL A 878 -31.36 28.67 -90.21
N GLU A 879 -31.70 27.53 -90.80
CA GLU A 879 -31.04 27.04 -91.99
C GLU A 879 -31.95 27.29 -93.19
N SER A 880 -31.34 27.90 -94.22
CA SER A 880 -32.04 28.44 -95.37
C SER A 880 -31.46 27.90 -96.67
N TRP A 881 -32.33 27.50 -97.58
CA TRP A 881 -31.95 27.08 -98.93
C TRP A 881 -33.06 27.35 -99.93
N PHE A 882 -32.86 26.91 -101.17
CA PHE A 882 -33.88 26.99 -102.19
C PHE A 882 -33.90 25.74 -103.06
N PHE A 883 -35.05 25.48 -103.67
CA PHE A 883 -35.25 24.49 -104.72
C PHE A 883 -36.21 25.06 -105.77
N ASN A 884 -36.21 24.50 -106.98
CA ASN A 884 -37.04 24.96 -108.07
C ASN A 884 -38.25 24.03 -108.27
N LYS A 885 -39.46 24.60 -108.42
CA LYS A 885 -40.69 23.86 -108.77
C LYS A 885 -41.12 24.21 -110.21
N ASP A 886 -41.22 23.22 -111.11
CA ASP A 886 -41.57 23.44 -112.53
C ASP A 886 -42.92 22.78 -112.93
N ARG A 887 -43.55 23.28 -114.01
CA ARG A 887 -44.87 22.85 -114.54
C ARG A 887 -44.73 22.14 -115.88
N VAL A 888 -44.89 20.82 -115.90
CA VAL A 888 -45.34 20.09 -117.10
C VAL A 888 -46.33 19.01 -116.66
N THR A 889 -47.47 19.01 -117.35
CA THR A 889 -48.48 17.96 -117.43
C THR A 889 -47.92 16.57 -117.17
N THR A 890 -48.53 15.88 -116.22
CA THR A 890 -48.60 14.43 -116.15
C THR A 890 -48.56 13.79 -117.55
N PRO A 891 -47.54 12.99 -117.91
CA PRO A 891 -47.77 11.84 -118.75
C PRO A 891 -48.42 10.78 -117.84
N HIS A 892 -49.69 10.98 -117.47
CA HIS A 892 -50.45 9.86 -116.93
C HIS A 892 -50.68 8.87 -118.07
N LEU A 893 -50.43 7.59 -117.77
CA LEU A 893 -50.82 6.39 -118.51
C LEU A 893 -49.87 5.93 -119.63
N MET A 894 -48.75 5.32 -119.23
CA MET A 894 -48.07 4.28 -120.03
C MET A 894 -47.99 2.93 -119.29
N PHE A 895 -48.71 2.70 -118.18
CA PHE A 895 -48.56 1.44 -117.45
C PHE A 895 -49.85 0.73 -117.03
N GLU A 896 -51.00 1.02 -117.65
CA GLU A 896 -52.18 0.19 -117.36
C GLU A 896 -51.96 -1.29 -117.72
N ASN A 897 -51.04 -1.63 -118.64
CA ASN A 897 -50.74 -3.04 -119.00
C ASN A 897 -49.26 -3.43 -119.23
N ALA A 898 -48.25 -2.60 -118.91
CA ALA A 898 -46.86 -3.02 -119.14
C ALA A 898 -46.37 -4.08 -118.14
N SER A 899 -45.82 -5.19 -118.62
CA SER A 899 -44.94 -6.09 -117.86
C SER A 899 -43.51 -5.58 -118.04
N PHE A 900 -42.72 -5.56 -116.96
CA PHE A 900 -41.31 -5.16 -116.97
C PHE A 900 -40.40 -6.35 -117.29
N GLY A 901 -40.96 -7.51 -117.64
CA GLY A 901 -40.22 -8.70 -118.02
C GLY A 901 -39.35 -9.22 -116.88
N LEU A 902 -39.83 -9.13 -115.63
CA LEU A 902 -39.07 -9.56 -114.46
C LEU A 902 -38.75 -11.06 -114.54
N SER A 903 -37.45 -11.35 -114.63
CA SER A 903 -36.92 -12.72 -114.62
C SER A 903 -35.74 -12.84 -113.69
N CYS A 904 -35.54 -14.06 -113.18
CA CYS A 904 -34.39 -14.45 -112.41
C CYS A 904 -33.89 -15.77 -112.99
N PHE A 905 -32.61 -15.85 -113.38
CA PHE A 905 -32.03 -17.05 -113.98
C PHE A 905 -30.61 -17.32 -113.44
N PRO A 906 -30.25 -18.58 -113.10
CA PRO A 906 -31.13 -19.75 -113.01
C PRO A 906 -32.18 -19.63 -111.89
N ASN A 907 -33.31 -20.34 -112.03
CA ASN A 907 -34.35 -20.45 -111.01
C ASN A 907 -35.01 -21.85 -111.12
N PRO A 908 -34.78 -22.80 -110.19
CA PRO A 908 -34.11 -22.63 -108.89
C PRO A 908 -32.63 -22.22 -108.99
N MET A 909 -32.15 -21.44 -108.01
CA MET A 909 -30.75 -21.02 -107.92
C MET A 909 -30.03 -21.75 -106.78
N LEU A 910 -28.77 -22.14 -106.99
CA LEU A 910 -27.92 -22.74 -105.95
C LEU A 910 -27.26 -21.64 -105.11
N ASN A 911 -26.34 -20.87 -105.70
CA ASN A 911 -25.63 -19.79 -105.00
C ASN A 911 -25.85 -18.42 -105.64
N ASN A 912 -25.78 -18.31 -106.97
CA ASN A 912 -25.93 -17.04 -107.68
C ASN A 912 -27.04 -17.11 -108.72
N ALA A 913 -27.73 -16.00 -108.93
CA ALA A 913 -28.60 -15.80 -110.08
C ALA A 913 -28.53 -14.35 -110.55
N GLU A 914 -28.95 -14.11 -111.79
CA GLU A 914 -29.09 -12.78 -112.33
C GLU A 914 -30.57 -12.42 -112.42
N ILE A 915 -30.94 -11.29 -111.82
CA ILE A 915 -32.25 -10.69 -111.91
C ILE A 915 -32.23 -9.65 -113.01
N THR A 916 -33.09 -9.83 -114.00
CA THR A 916 -33.21 -8.87 -115.10
C THR A 916 -34.63 -8.35 -115.23
N PHE A 917 -34.76 -7.07 -115.50
CA PHE A 917 -36.01 -6.44 -115.88
C PHE A 917 -35.72 -5.30 -116.85
N THR A 918 -36.72 -4.93 -117.65
CA THR A 918 -36.60 -3.87 -118.64
C THR A 918 -37.50 -2.72 -118.24
N LEU A 919 -36.89 -1.56 -118.03
CA LEU A 919 -37.60 -0.31 -117.87
C LEU A 919 -37.85 0.30 -119.26
N PRO A 920 -39.03 0.89 -119.49
CA PRO A 920 -39.35 1.57 -120.75
C PRO A 920 -38.32 2.66 -121.05
N GLU A 921 -37.95 2.81 -122.32
CA GLU A 921 -37.10 3.91 -122.78
C GLU A 921 -37.87 5.23 -122.65
N ALA A 922 -37.73 5.88 -121.49
CA ALA A 922 -38.18 7.24 -121.22
C ALA A 922 -36.97 8.11 -120.87
N ASN A 923 -36.98 9.39 -121.27
CA ASN A 923 -35.94 10.38 -120.97
C ASN A 923 -35.92 10.83 -119.49
N CYS A 924 -36.37 9.98 -118.56
CA CYS A 924 -36.40 10.23 -117.12
C CYS A 924 -35.93 9.00 -116.33
N ARG A 925 -35.37 9.22 -115.14
CA ARG A 925 -35.03 8.13 -114.20
C ARG A 925 -36.30 7.72 -113.44
N LEU A 926 -36.56 6.42 -113.38
CA LEU A 926 -37.69 5.85 -112.65
C LEU A 926 -37.24 5.35 -111.27
N LYS A 927 -38.07 5.57 -110.25
CA LYS A 927 -37.81 5.00 -108.92
C LYS A 927 -38.09 3.50 -108.97
N VAL A 928 -37.10 2.71 -108.59
CA VAL A 928 -37.14 1.25 -108.55
C VAL A 928 -36.77 0.76 -107.17
N ASP A 929 -37.67 -0.03 -106.59
CA ASP A 929 -37.42 -0.86 -105.40
C ASP A 929 -37.50 -2.32 -105.83
N LEU A 930 -36.39 -3.02 -105.70
CA LEU A 930 -36.25 -4.45 -105.94
C LEU A 930 -35.94 -5.14 -104.62
N SER A 931 -36.89 -5.92 -104.13
CA SER A 931 -36.81 -6.53 -102.81
C SER A 931 -37.25 -7.99 -102.83
N LEU A 932 -36.62 -8.79 -101.97
CA LEU A 932 -36.93 -10.20 -101.76
C LEU A 932 -37.76 -10.39 -100.51
N PHE A 933 -38.77 -11.25 -100.61
CA PHE A 933 -39.66 -11.59 -99.51
C PHE A 933 -39.66 -13.09 -99.28
N SER A 934 -39.67 -13.51 -98.02
CA SER A 934 -39.91 -14.91 -97.66
C SER A 934 -41.37 -15.31 -97.94
N ILE A 935 -41.68 -16.61 -97.89
CA ILE A 935 -43.06 -17.11 -98.05
C ILE A 935 -44.04 -16.58 -96.99
N GLU A 936 -43.51 -16.10 -95.86
CA GLU A 936 -44.28 -15.50 -94.76
C GLU A 936 -44.57 -14.01 -94.98
N GLY A 937 -44.10 -13.43 -96.10
CA GLY A 937 -44.31 -12.03 -96.45
C GLY A 937 -43.36 -11.04 -95.77
N LYS A 938 -42.32 -11.51 -95.09
CA LYS A 938 -41.27 -10.66 -94.51
C LYS A 938 -40.21 -10.32 -95.56
N VAL A 939 -39.72 -9.08 -95.56
CA VAL A 939 -38.59 -8.67 -96.38
C VAL A 939 -37.37 -9.48 -95.96
N ALA A 940 -36.87 -10.32 -96.86
CA ALA A 940 -35.67 -11.12 -96.66
C ALA A 940 -34.41 -10.32 -97.02
N SER A 941 -34.47 -9.49 -98.05
CA SER A 941 -33.38 -8.56 -98.41
C SER A 941 -33.90 -7.47 -99.37
N SER A 942 -33.40 -6.25 -99.25
CA SER A 942 -33.59 -5.21 -100.27
C SER A 942 -32.37 -5.23 -101.19
N LEU A 943 -32.58 -5.52 -102.46
CA LEU A 943 -31.51 -5.68 -103.45
C LEU A 943 -31.13 -4.35 -104.09
N PHE A 944 -32.11 -3.46 -104.25
CA PHE A 944 -31.91 -2.11 -104.77
C PHE A 944 -33.09 -1.22 -104.40
N ASP A 945 -32.84 -0.01 -103.90
CA ASP A 945 -33.86 1.05 -103.76
C ASP A 945 -33.23 2.37 -104.23
N GLY A 946 -33.67 2.86 -105.38
CA GLY A 946 -33.05 4.02 -106.02
C GLY A 946 -33.62 4.37 -107.39
N MET A 947 -32.94 5.27 -108.10
CA MET A 947 -33.40 5.80 -109.39
C MET A 947 -32.61 5.17 -110.55
N LEU A 948 -33.29 4.52 -111.51
CA LEU A 948 -32.68 3.89 -112.70
C LEU A 948 -33.15 4.56 -114.00
N ASN A 949 -32.24 4.68 -114.98
CA ASN A 949 -32.58 5.17 -116.33
C ASN A 949 -33.46 4.15 -117.09
N GLY A 950 -34.20 4.56 -118.13
CA GLY A 950 -34.87 3.63 -119.04
C GLY A 950 -33.88 2.67 -119.73
N GLY A 951 -34.29 1.43 -119.99
CA GLY A 951 -33.45 0.37 -120.57
C GLY A 951 -33.46 -0.95 -119.78
N LYS A 952 -32.65 -1.92 -120.22
CA LYS A 952 -32.47 -3.21 -119.51
C LYS A 952 -31.54 -3.05 -118.32
N HIS A 953 -31.95 -3.62 -117.18
CA HIS A 953 -31.17 -3.66 -115.95
C HIS A 953 -30.98 -5.10 -115.50
N ALA A 954 -29.80 -5.37 -114.93
CA ALA A 954 -29.40 -6.66 -114.41
C ALA A 954 -28.77 -6.48 -113.03
N PHE A 955 -29.17 -7.32 -112.08
CA PHE A 955 -28.64 -7.36 -110.72
C PHE A 955 -28.23 -8.80 -110.40
N GLU A 956 -26.97 -8.99 -110.02
CA GLU A 956 -26.51 -10.28 -109.51
C GLU A 956 -26.94 -10.44 -108.05
N ILE A 957 -27.49 -11.61 -107.72
CA ILE A 957 -27.76 -12.01 -106.34
C ILE A 957 -26.88 -13.20 -105.97
N ASN A 958 -26.31 -13.15 -104.75
CA ASN A 958 -25.57 -14.26 -104.14
C ASN A 958 -26.23 -14.62 -102.79
N THR A 959 -26.80 -15.83 -102.71
CA THR A 959 -27.58 -16.30 -101.56
C THR A 959 -26.72 -16.52 -100.31
N SER A 960 -25.44 -16.86 -100.49
CA SER A 960 -24.49 -17.06 -99.39
C SER A 960 -24.10 -15.74 -98.73
N GLN A 961 -23.94 -14.67 -99.52
CA GLN A 961 -23.63 -13.33 -99.00
C GLN A 961 -24.82 -12.71 -98.26
N LEU A 962 -26.04 -12.93 -98.77
CA LEU A 962 -27.26 -12.44 -98.13
C LEU A 962 -27.79 -13.35 -97.01
N GLN A 963 -27.09 -14.46 -96.72
CA GLN A 963 -27.46 -15.46 -95.71
C GLN A 963 -28.90 -15.98 -95.85
N LEU A 964 -29.36 -16.17 -97.09
CA LEU A 964 -30.72 -16.63 -97.37
C LEU A 964 -30.77 -18.17 -97.35
N PRO A 965 -31.56 -18.81 -96.46
CA PRO A 965 -31.68 -20.26 -96.43
C PRO A 965 -32.44 -20.81 -97.65
N ALA A 966 -32.18 -22.08 -97.99
CA ALA A 966 -32.89 -22.81 -99.05
C ALA A 966 -34.41 -22.76 -98.82
N GLY A 967 -35.16 -22.46 -99.87
CA GLY A 967 -36.60 -22.22 -99.78
C GLY A 967 -37.17 -21.38 -100.90
N VAL A 968 -38.48 -21.11 -100.80
CA VAL A 968 -39.22 -20.30 -101.78
C VAL A 968 -39.28 -18.85 -101.33
N TYR A 969 -38.92 -17.94 -102.23
CA TYR A 969 -38.98 -16.50 -102.04
C TYR A 969 -39.78 -15.84 -103.16
N PHE A 970 -40.24 -14.62 -102.89
CA PHE A 970 -40.92 -13.76 -103.85
C PHE A 970 -40.08 -12.52 -104.09
N LEU A 971 -39.60 -12.39 -105.31
CA LEU A 971 -38.93 -11.20 -105.80
C LEU A 971 -39.99 -10.18 -106.23
N LEU A 972 -40.05 -9.06 -105.53
CA LEU A 972 -40.94 -7.95 -105.83
C LEU A 972 -40.13 -6.83 -106.49
N LEU A 973 -40.49 -6.50 -107.72
CA LEU A 973 -40.07 -5.27 -108.39
C LEU A 973 -41.20 -4.25 -108.27
N ASN A 974 -40.91 -3.09 -107.70
CA ASN A 974 -41.82 -1.95 -107.62
C ASN A 974 -41.21 -0.78 -108.40
N VAL A 975 -41.83 -0.42 -109.52
CA VAL A 975 -41.41 0.71 -110.36
C VAL A 975 -42.49 1.77 -110.30
N ASP A 976 -42.18 2.91 -109.67
CA ASP A 976 -43.09 4.06 -109.53
C ASP A 976 -44.54 3.68 -109.13
N GLY A 977 -44.66 2.77 -108.15
CA GLY A 977 -45.93 2.29 -107.61
C GLY A 977 -46.55 1.08 -108.31
N LYS A 978 -46.04 0.65 -109.47
CA LYS A 978 -46.46 -0.59 -110.13
C LYS A 978 -45.60 -1.77 -109.70
N ARG A 979 -46.25 -2.83 -109.25
CA ARG A 979 -45.61 -4.03 -108.69
C ARG A 979 -45.67 -5.21 -109.63
N GLU A 980 -44.54 -5.85 -109.88
CA GLU A 980 -44.43 -7.15 -110.53
C GLU A 980 -43.73 -8.12 -109.57
N VAL A 981 -44.29 -9.32 -109.39
CA VAL A 981 -43.78 -10.31 -108.45
C VAL A 981 -43.39 -11.58 -109.21
N LYS A 982 -42.21 -12.12 -108.89
CA LYS A 982 -41.74 -13.40 -109.40
C LYS A 982 -41.42 -14.34 -108.24
N LYS A 983 -41.95 -15.56 -108.29
CA LYS A 983 -41.53 -16.64 -107.39
C LYS A 983 -40.13 -17.12 -107.81
N ILE A 984 -39.22 -17.19 -106.85
CA ILE A 984 -37.90 -17.79 -107.01
C ILE A 984 -37.69 -18.88 -105.95
N ALA A 985 -36.92 -19.90 -106.30
CA ALA A 985 -36.54 -20.98 -105.40
C ALA A 985 -35.02 -20.98 -105.24
N ILE A 986 -34.57 -21.13 -103.99
CA ILE A 986 -33.17 -21.35 -103.64
C ILE A 986 -33.07 -22.80 -103.19
N ASP A 987 -32.25 -23.60 -103.88
CA ASP A 987 -32.04 -25.03 -103.60
C ASP A 987 -31.01 -25.28 -102.51
#